data_AF-A0A378JQM1-F1
#
_entry.id   AF-A0A378JQM1-F1
#
_cell.length_a   1.000
_cell.length_b   1.000
_cell.length_c   1.000
_cell.angle_alpha   90.00
_cell.angle_beta   90.00
_cell.angle_gamma   90.00
#
_symmetry.space_group_name_H-M   'P 1'
#
loop_
_entity.id
_entity.type
_entity.pdbx_description
1 polymer ?
#
loop_
_entity_poly.entity_id
_entity_poly.type
_entity_poly.pdbx_seq_one_letter_code
_entity_poly.pdbx_strand_id
1 'polypeptide(L)'
;MLFYKEHELIKIDNKKGGKNKSDVDGFYKDSQGREFFIKKPKDQKELFTELFAGLLLKEFMSRGLIDETYFSSLICADLIKFADGSYGLIQPKIAFTELYKIIGTGDRKGSDRDPLTEMLAGPSYYPALTQQGQYFGLSISLMFSLLLGDYSVHSGNVVILKPPSRQNGNESLDKEEKDIPFVKQFGRIDWGAAFRYFAHPENNKDILNPYEYQGLFNFKWFTKGYIANYKNVVGLFSAIADKASDLQSRLTASDNILKDIVNSAFSKIPADLLSQSTKDELASYLAIPDFAQINFGHSDEYKDVAEIFSGILDSRLDMIAGIKERISANKEDLSQQSVYQSVILTSAPITSTVLTTEPNIPFPDQLTFWLSLFNENKPLDLTKLNLTDLAGKFNLYIDLLSHQAEIFNLWQHEPHSNINIFARYYKGEAQAMLGNAFVAQYRESTILSRLFSLNLESAATSRFAPYQIPIVEYKKENPDSLWLFIETVLNRGYDVITYLNVLKKTQGLKDKNLNNPELIKEKFLPLKRALGQFAQASMMLNEQLEGSSIKLNPDNQPRFESSFFYPISDKELSLMNGDQLVTICLEELNATKPSNLVGRLIKRDDVWQKIESAYVEGNFSDRVDNPQGKMKSLRQWRQAFLEFQLQKNNFDKAEKLDKTEVVFELLTLGYEELPDFLQKDEEISDAFNQRKELLNSWQLYLNTEERFLKANLVKDRVTTYSDLTRVFNELPIRLQETYQIKQQNYQKQVEDEIKESNYMQCFAEFNKQTTVAESYAMFLHLKKFFAELPSAIKTKYQAGFYAIQITRAYHKELLENKVITGHEPIGKINIVLQLAHLYPACNETIFSDSIFWQAIKLSEKEAFTAEIAHDLLVLKTFYQTKYKPENDKIFGKEYNQSVKEFYKEALNIRLSSLSIPQQVQAITDKAHSLFQPRHSTRRLLADALMIVGILFAGLGLAIMARRYSKNKPIFFSQAITKREDELRKEWLIKNPLEEKKDEACLFTLPTISIQA
;
A
#
# COMPACT_ATOMS: atom_id res chain seq x y z
N MET A 1 62.45 31.11 39.90
CA MET A 1 61.67 30.25 38.99
C MET A 1 61.29 31.07 37.77
N LEU A 2 61.37 30.48 36.57
CA LEU A 2 61.12 31.16 35.30
C LEU A 2 59.96 30.44 34.60
N PHE A 3 58.99 31.19 34.08
CA PHE A 3 57.80 30.63 33.45
C PHE A 3 57.66 31.14 32.02
N TYR A 4 57.18 30.28 31.13
CA TYR A 4 56.78 30.65 29.78
C TYR A 4 55.48 29.94 29.41
N LYS A 5 54.46 30.72 29.05
CA LYS A 5 53.10 30.21 28.70
C LYS A 5 52.58 29.19 29.74
N GLU A 6 52.60 29.58 31.02
CA GLU A 6 52.13 28.77 32.16
C GLU A 6 52.97 27.52 32.50
N HIS A 7 54.09 27.29 31.80
CA HIS A 7 55.00 26.18 32.12
C HIS A 7 56.27 26.67 32.81
N GLU A 8 56.68 25.96 33.87
CA GLU A 8 57.96 26.18 34.53
C GLU A 8 59.13 25.75 33.61
N LEU A 9 60.17 26.59 33.55
CA LEU A 9 61.39 26.36 32.80
C LEU A 9 62.57 26.09 33.73
N ILE A 10 63.26 24.97 33.49
CA ILE A 10 64.47 24.55 34.21
C ILE A 10 65.68 24.73 33.30
N LYS A 11 66.72 25.43 33.76
CA LYS A 11 67.97 25.60 33.00
C LYS A 11 68.70 24.26 32.92
N ILE A 12 69.04 23.82 31.71
CA ILE A 12 69.70 22.53 31.43
C ILE A 12 71.15 22.67 30.95
N ASP A 13 71.52 23.78 30.31
CA ASP A 13 72.91 24.04 29.88
C ASP A 13 73.18 25.54 29.73
N ASN A 14 74.45 25.94 29.80
CA ASN A 14 74.90 27.30 29.56
C ASN A 14 75.22 27.54 28.08
N LYS A 15 75.05 28.78 27.62
CA LYS A 15 75.49 29.17 26.27
C LYS A 15 77.02 29.21 26.21
N LYS A 16 77.62 28.53 25.22
CA LYS A 16 79.09 28.46 25.06
C LYS A 16 79.69 29.57 24.15
N GLY A 17 78.89 30.27 23.34
CA GLY A 17 79.36 31.28 22.37
C GLY A 17 78.50 32.56 22.30
N GLY A 18 78.97 33.59 21.59
CA GLY A 18 78.25 34.87 21.36
C GLY A 18 78.57 35.99 22.37
N LYS A 19 78.09 37.22 22.05
CA LYS A 19 78.47 38.48 22.75
C LYS A 19 77.78 38.69 24.11
N ASN A 20 76.61 38.08 24.31
CA ASN A 20 75.83 38.18 25.54
C ASN A 20 76.20 37.04 26.50
N LYS A 21 76.47 37.40 27.76
CA LYS A 21 76.87 36.52 28.87
C LYS A 21 76.16 36.97 30.16
N SER A 22 74.83 36.89 30.16
CA SER A 22 74.04 37.05 31.38
C SER A 22 73.89 35.70 32.10
N ASP A 23 73.67 35.70 33.41
CA ASP A 23 73.46 34.47 34.20
C ASP A 23 72.21 33.69 33.76
N VAL A 24 71.25 34.39 33.13
CA VAL A 24 70.04 33.80 32.54
C VAL A 24 70.23 33.29 31.11
N ASP A 25 71.38 33.54 30.47
CA ASP A 25 71.62 33.05 29.11
C ASP A 25 71.88 31.54 29.15
N GLY A 26 71.15 30.78 28.33
CA GLY A 26 71.35 29.33 28.26
C GLY A 26 70.19 28.57 27.65
N PHE A 27 70.25 27.25 27.82
CA PHE A 27 69.24 26.32 27.36
C PHE A 27 68.35 25.91 28.53
N TYR A 28 67.05 25.87 28.29
CA TYR A 28 66.02 25.59 29.27
C TYR A 28 65.11 24.46 28.77
N LYS A 29 64.50 23.73 29.70
CA LYS A 29 63.54 22.67 29.41
C LYS A 29 62.30 22.86 30.25
N ASP A 30 61.13 22.66 29.66
CA ASP A 30 59.86 22.71 30.39
C ASP A 30 59.42 21.33 30.91
N SER A 31 58.34 21.32 31.69
CA SER A 31 57.70 20.11 32.23
C SER A 31 57.22 19.12 31.15
N GLN A 32 57.02 19.57 29.91
CA GLN A 32 56.61 18.74 28.78
C GLN A 32 57.80 18.22 27.96
N GLY A 33 59.02 18.56 28.37
CA GLY A 33 60.25 18.15 27.74
C GLY A 33 60.69 18.99 26.54
N ARG A 34 60.03 20.12 26.26
CA ARG A 34 60.42 21.05 25.18
C ARG A 34 61.63 21.86 25.59
N GLU A 35 62.61 21.97 24.70
CA GLU A 35 63.84 22.71 24.94
C GLU A 35 63.83 24.08 24.26
N PHE A 36 64.31 25.09 24.99
CA PHE A 36 64.34 26.49 24.58
C PHE A 36 65.74 27.07 24.76
N PHE A 37 66.09 28.03 23.93
CA PHE A 37 67.23 28.91 24.14
C PHE A 37 66.72 30.28 24.61
N ILE A 38 67.26 30.75 25.73
CA ILE A 38 66.93 32.05 26.31
C ILE A 38 68.17 32.93 26.25
N LYS A 39 68.00 34.17 25.78
CA LYS A 39 69.01 35.22 25.85
C LYS A 39 68.43 36.50 26.42
N LYS A 40 69.21 37.21 27.24
CA LYS A 40 68.93 38.57 27.70
C LYS A 40 69.86 39.55 26.97
N PRO A 41 69.40 40.21 25.90
CA PRO A 41 70.21 41.20 25.19
C PRO A 41 70.63 42.34 26.13
N LYS A 42 71.89 42.79 26.02
CA LYS A 42 72.38 43.95 26.77
C LYS A 42 71.83 45.27 26.21
N ASP A 43 71.54 45.31 24.92
CA ASP A 43 70.97 46.46 24.22
C ASP A 43 69.44 46.28 24.09
N GLN A 44 68.65 47.19 24.67
CA GLN A 44 67.19 47.15 24.56
C GLN A 44 66.70 47.34 23.12
N LYS A 45 67.51 47.96 22.25
CA LYS A 45 67.24 48.05 20.81
C LYS A 45 67.24 46.67 20.16
N GLU A 46 68.24 45.83 20.46
CA GLU A 46 68.33 44.45 19.95
C GLU A 46 67.19 43.58 20.49
N LEU A 47 66.82 43.78 21.77
CA LEU A 47 65.64 43.15 22.37
C LEU A 47 64.36 43.48 21.59
N PHE A 48 64.14 44.77 21.27
CA PHE A 48 62.99 45.20 20.50
C PHE A 48 62.98 44.66 19.07
N THR A 49 64.07 44.86 18.32
CA THR A 49 64.11 44.54 16.88
C THR A 49 63.92 43.04 16.64
N GLU A 50 64.53 42.20 17.46
CA GLU A 50 64.41 40.74 17.34
C GLU A 50 63.05 40.23 17.81
N LEU A 51 62.50 40.79 18.90
CA LEU A 51 61.15 40.48 19.36
C LEU A 51 60.14 40.84 18.27
N PHE A 52 60.19 42.08 17.78
CA PHE A 52 59.20 42.57 16.83
C PHE A 52 59.27 41.84 15.50
N ALA A 53 60.48 41.53 14.99
CA ALA A 53 60.64 40.66 13.84
C ALA A 53 60.01 39.27 14.08
N GLY A 54 60.21 38.69 15.25
CA GLY A 54 59.62 37.39 15.60
C GLY A 54 58.10 37.42 15.73
N LEU A 55 57.53 38.49 16.28
CA LEU A 55 56.08 38.67 16.36
C LEU A 55 55.46 38.84 14.97
N LEU A 56 56.08 39.61 14.07
CA LEU A 56 55.63 39.74 12.69
C LEU A 56 55.69 38.42 11.94
N LEU A 57 56.81 37.69 12.02
CA LEU A 57 56.94 36.36 11.38
C LEU A 57 55.90 35.38 11.91
N LYS A 58 55.63 35.39 13.23
CA LYS A 58 54.55 34.57 13.83
C LYS A 58 53.16 34.97 13.35
N GLU A 59 52.90 36.26 13.12
CA GLU A 59 51.64 36.70 12.50
C GLU A 59 51.50 36.15 11.08
N PHE A 60 52.53 36.29 10.23
CA PHE A 60 52.52 35.73 8.88
C PHE A 60 52.32 34.21 8.88
N MET A 61 52.99 33.47 9.79
CA MET A 61 52.82 32.03 9.95
C MET A 61 51.40 31.67 10.44
N SER A 62 50.91 32.31 11.50
CA SER A 62 49.62 32.00 12.13
C SER A 62 48.41 32.28 11.23
N ARG A 63 48.54 33.23 10.30
CA ARG A 63 47.49 33.60 9.33
C ARG A 63 47.53 32.74 8.06
N GLY A 64 48.43 31.77 7.95
CA GLY A 64 48.55 30.90 6.78
C GLY A 64 49.06 31.62 5.52
N LEU A 65 49.73 32.77 5.70
CA LEU A 65 50.35 33.54 4.61
C LEU A 65 51.68 32.91 4.16
N ILE A 66 52.23 32.00 4.98
CA ILE A 66 53.40 31.19 4.72
C ILE A 66 52.99 29.71 4.87
N ASP A 67 53.44 28.85 3.96
CA ASP A 67 53.24 27.40 4.06
C ASP A 67 53.97 26.83 5.28
N GLU A 68 53.29 25.95 6.04
CA GLU A 68 53.78 25.36 7.29
C GLU A 68 55.14 24.66 7.14
N THR A 69 55.44 24.12 5.95
CA THR A 69 56.73 23.50 5.65
C THR A 69 57.91 24.45 5.83
N TYR A 70 57.69 25.77 5.67
CA TYR A 70 58.71 26.80 5.84
C TYR A 70 58.78 27.38 7.26
N PHE A 71 57.91 26.98 8.20
CA PHE A 71 57.93 27.56 9.57
C PHE A 71 59.28 27.34 10.25
N SER A 72 59.85 26.14 10.11
CA SER A 72 61.17 25.82 10.64
C SER A 72 62.31 26.60 9.98
N SER A 73 62.08 27.17 8.78
CA SER A 73 63.06 28.05 8.12
C SER A 73 63.10 29.46 8.73
N LEU A 74 62.07 29.89 9.47
CA LEU A 74 61.93 31.24 10.02
C LEU A 74 62.02 31.20 11.55
N ILE A 75 63.20 30.86 12.06
CA ILE A 75 63.43 30.67 13.50
C ILE A 75 63.48 32.01 14.19
N CYS A 76 62.50 32.29 15.03
CA CYS A 76 62.33 33.59 15.66
C CYS A 76 62.05 33.50 17.17
N ALA A 77 62.33 34.61 17.86
CA ALA A 77 62.15 34.71 19.30
C ALA A 77 60.70 35.08 19.70
N ASP A 78 60.35 34.75 20.93
CA ASP A 78 59.23 35.29 21.70
C ASP A 78 59.76 36.08 22.90
N LEU A 79 58.86 36.78 23.59
CA LEU A 79 59.19 37.48 24.82
C LEU A 79 59.13 36.54 26.02
N ILE A 80 60.05 36.74 26.97
CA ILE A 80 59.95 36.17 28.31
C ILE A 80 60.22 37.23 29.37
N LYS A 81 59.45 37.21 30.46
CA LYS A 81 59.61 38.11 31.61
C LYS A 81 60.38 37.39 32.72
N PHE A 82 61.40 38.05 33.27
CA PHE A 82 62.20 37.56 34.37
C PHE A 82 61.62 38.02 35.73
N ALA A 83 62.06 37.37 36.81
CA ALA A 83 61.60 37.65 38.17
C ALA A 83 61.95 39.07 38.66
N ASP A 84 63.00 39.69 38.10
CA ASP A 84 63.38 41.08 38.37
C ASP A 84 62.50 42.12 37.63
N GLY A 85 61.46 41.66 36.93
CA GLY A 85 60.56 42.49 36.13
C GLY A 85 61.09 42.84 34.73
N SER A 86 62.36 42.54 34.44
CA SER A 86 62.97 42.78 33.13
C SER A 86 62.60 41.71 32.10
N TYR A 87 62.93 41.96 30.84
CA TYR A 87 62.55 41.10 29.72
C TYR A 87 63.76 40.46 29.01
N GLY A 88 63.51 39.34 28.36
CA GLY A 88 64.47 38.64 27.49
C GLY A 88 63.77 37.96 26.32
N LEU A 89 64.56 37.27 25.51
CA LEU A 89 64.10 36.57 24.33
C LEU A 89 64.17 35.06 24.55
N ILE A 90 63.08 34.37 24.23
CA ILE A 90 62.99 32.90 24.25
C ILE A 90 62.73 32.38 22.84
N GLN A 91 63.54 31.42 22.38
CA GLN A 91 63.33 30.75 21.10
C GLN A 91 63.39 29.23 21.26
N PRO A 92 62.72 28.45 20.40
CA PRO A 92 62.87 26.99 20.40
C PRO A 92 64.34 26.58 20.19
N LYS A 93 64.80 25.54 20.90
CA LYS A 93 66.13 24.96 20.65
C LYS A 93 66.06 24.05 19.42
N ILE A 94 66.73 24.45 18.35
CA ILE A 94 66.71 23.73 17.07
C ILE A 94 68.11 23.17 16.79
N ALA A 95 68.18 21.93 16.33
CA ALA A 95 69.43 21.31 15.90
C ALA A 95 69.73 21.72 14.45
N PHE A 96 70.89 22.34 14.22
CA PHE A 96 71.29 22.81 12.89
C PHE A 96 72.81 22.71 12.69
N THR A 97 73.23 22.96 11.44
CA THR A 97 74.62 23.16 11.03
C THR A 97 74.73 24.54 10.38
N GLU A 98 75.68 25.35 10.83
CA GLU A 98 75.92 26.69 10.30
C GLU A 98 76.47 26.65 8.87
N LEU A 99 76.07 27.61 8.03
CA LEU A 99 76.41 27.60 6.61
C LEU A 99 77.91 27.65 6.34
N TYR A 100 78.71 28.33 7.18
CA TYR A 100 80.17 28.41 6.98
C TYR A 100 80.86 27.04 7.02
N LYS A 101 80.28 26.07 7.74
CA LYS A 101 80.75 24.68 7.77
C LYS A 101 80.43 23.93 6.48
N ILE A 102 79.45 24.39 5.72
CA ILE A 102 78.97 23.78 4.47
C ILE A 102 79.73 24.34 3.27
N ILE A 103 79.90 25.65 3.22
CA ILE A 103 80.58 26.34 2.10
C ILE A 103 82.10 26.48 2.32
N GLY A 104 82.61 26.11 3.50
CA GLY A 104 84.05 26.10 3.79
C GLY A 104 84.64 27.45 4.16
N THR A 105 83.85 28.39 4.71
CA THR A 105 84.29 29.74 5.10
C THR A 105 84.53 29.89 6.62
N GLY A 106 84.83 28.80 7.32
CA GLY A 106 85.13 28.79 8.76
C GLY A 106 86.54 29.28 9.08
N ASP A 107 86.76 29.70 10.33
CA ASP A 107 88.10 29.98 10.85
C ASP A 107 88.99 28.71 10.87
N ARG A 108 90.30 28.87 11.09
CA ARG A 108 91.26 27.73 11.13
C ARG A 108 90.93 26.68 12.20
N LYS A 109 90.08 26.99 13.18
CA LYS A 109 89.65 26.09 14.26
C LYS A 109 88.28 25.46 13.99
N GLY A 110 87.59 25.88 12.92
CA GLY A 110 86.22 25.48 12.59
C GLY A 110 85.17 25.91 13.62
N SER A 111 85.52 26.84 14.52
CA SER A 111 84.68 27.21 15.67
C SER A 111 83.64 28.29 15.34
N ASP A 112 83.97 29.17 14.41
CA ASP A 112 83.11 30.25 13.92
C ASP A 112 83.42 30.52 12.44
N ARG A 113 82.61 31.36 11.80
CA ARG A 113 82.90 31.89 10.45
C ARG A 113 84.16 32.74 10.48
N ASP A 114 84.91 32.76 9.38
CA ASP A 114 85.96 33.75 9.14
C ASP A 114 85.39 34.96 8.36
N PRO A 115 85.16 36.11 9.02
CA PRO A 115 84.55 37.27 8.37
C PRO A 115 85.38 37.82 7.21
N LEU A 116 86.71 37.68 7.22
CA LEU A 116 87.58 38.20 6.16
C LEU A 116 87.54 37.32 4.91
N THR A 117 87.54 36.00 5.10
CA THR A 117 87.42 35.02 4.01
C THR A 117 86.05 35.11 3.33
N GLU A 118 84.98 35.18 4.13
CA GLU A 118 83.62 35.37 3.64
C GLU A 118 83.41 36.74 2.95
N MET A 119 84.16 37.77 3.35
CA MET A 119 84.13 39.10 2.75
C MET A 119 84.84 39.16 1.39
N LEU A 120 86.09 38.67 1.31
CA LEU A 120 86.94 38.85 0.13
C LEU A 120 86.67 37.82 -0.96
N ALA A 121 86.21 36.64 -0.58
CA ALA A 121 85.99 35.53 -1.49
C ALA A 121 84.57 34.93 -1.38
N GLY A 122 83.70 35.45 -0.53
CA GLY A 122 82.31 34.97 -0.36
C GLY A 122 81.57 34.69 -1.68
N PRO A 123 81.58 35.59 -2.68
CA PRO A 123 80.87 35.37 -3.93
C PRO A 123 81.35 34.14 -4.73
N SER A 124 82.56 33.61 -4.49
CA SER A 124 83.03 32.37 -5.13
C SER A 124 82.71 31.10 -4.31
N TYR A 125 82.44 31.21 -3.02
CA TYR A 125 82.08 30.08 -2.15
C TYR A 125 80.57 29.79 -2.12
N TYR A 126 79.74 30.82 -2.23
CA TYR A 126 78.27 30.69 -2.14
C TYR A 126 77.61 29.90 -3.29
N PRO A 127 78.18 29.80 -4.51
CA PRO A 127 77.68 28.85 -5.51
C PRO A 127 77.68 27.38 -5.05
N ALA A 128 78.53 27.01 -4.07
CA ALA A 128 78.52 25.65 -3.48
C ALA A 128 77.19 25.29 -2.78
N LEU A 129 76.32 26.27 -2.54
CA LEU A 129 74.95 26.05 -2.06
C LEU A 129 74.10 25.26 -3.05
N THR A 130 74.35 25.39 -4.36
CA THR A 130 73.58 24.65 -5.37
C THR A 130 74.01 23.20 -5.51
N GLN A 131 75.15 22.83 -4.91
CA GLN A 131 75.73 21.47 -4.91
C GLN A 131 75.27 20.62 -3.73
N GLN A 132 74.30 21.10 -2.94
CA GLN A 132 73.86 20.44 -1.71
C GLN A 132 72.84 19.30 -1.89
N GLY A 133 72.50 18.92 -3.14
CA GLY A 133 71.47 17.94 -3.45
C GLY A 133 70.08 18.58 -3.50
N GLN A 134 69.05 17.88 -3.03
CA GLN A 134 67.71 18.44 -2.89
C GLN A 134 67.62 19.33 -1.64
N TYR A 135 67.22 20.60 -1.78
CA TYR A 135 67.08 21.53 -0.66
C TYR A 135 65.93 22.53 -0.85
N PHE A 136 65.46 23.14 0.26
CA PHE A 136 64.45 24.21 0.24
C PHE A 136 64.62 25.17 1.43
N GLY A 137 63.89 26.29 1.44
CA GLY A 137 63.83 27.22 2.57
C GLY A 137 64.79 28.41 2.51
N LEU A 138 65.79 28.39 1.62
CA LEU A 138 66.77 29.48 1.50
C LEU A 138 66.13 30.76 0.93
N SER A 139 65.38 30.63 -0.18
CA SER A 139 64.73 31.79 -0.82
C SER A 139 63.70 32.46 0.09
N ILE A 140 62.89 31.71 0.85
CA ILE A 140 61.91 32.30 1.76
C ILE A 140 62.58 33.00 2.96
N SER A 141 63.67 32.41 3.49
CA SER A 141 64.45 33.01 4.57
C SER A 141 65.08 34.34 4.17
N LEU A 142 65.63 34.40 2.96
CA LEU A 142 66.22 35.62 2.39
C LEU A 142 65.14 36.64 1.98
N MET A 143 64.01 36.20 1.45
CA MET A 143 62.87 37.06 1.13
C MET A 143 62.38 37.80 2.38
N PHE A 144 62.14 37.09 3.49
CA PHE A 144 61.75 37.74 4.75
C PHE A 144 62.87 38.58 5.37
N SER A 145 64.13 38.21 5.19
CA SER A 145 65.27 39.06 5.60
C SER A 145 65.28 40.40 4.84
N LEU A 146 65.04 40.38 3.52
CA LEU A 146 64.90 41.61 2.72
C LEU A 146 63.64 42.39 3.08
N LEU A 147 62.51 41.72 3.31
CA LEU A 147 61.24 42.35 3.66
C LEU A 147 61.34 43.13 4.98
N LEU A 148 61.95 42.53 6.01
CA LEU A 148 62.14 43.14 7.33
C LEU A 148 63.37 44.06 7.43
N GLY A 149 64.16 44.18 6.36
CA GLY A 149 65.39 44.99 6.36
C GLY A 149 66.51 44.44 7.24
N ASP A 150 66.57 43.12 7.43
CA ASP A 150 67.68 42.43 8.07
C ASP A 150 68.69 41.97 7.02
N TYR A 151 69.71 42.78 6.78
CA TYR A 151 70.77 42.48 5.82
C TYR A 151 71.92 41.64 6.39
N SER A 152 71.83 41.21 7.67
CA SER A 152 72.87 40.44 8.36
C SER A 152 72.80 38.93 8.06
N VAL A 153 72.63 38.57 6.79
CA VAL A 153 72.45 37.19 6.30
C VAL A 153 73.79 36.47 6.03
N HIS A 154 74.76 36.63 6.92
CA HIS A 154 76.03 35.91 6.81
C HIS A 154 75.89 34.41 7.12
N SER A 155 76.90 33.63 6.77
CA SER A 155 76.98 32.17 6.91
C SER A 155 76.94 31.63 8.35
N GLY A 156 76.93 32.51 9.35
CA GLY A 156 76.63 32.17 10.76
C GLY A 156 75.16 32.27 11.15
N ASN A 157 74.37 33.04 10.40
CA ASN A 157 72.96 33.33 10.67
C ASN A 157 72.01 32.56 9.75
N VAL A 158 72.54 32.04 8.65
CA VAL A 158 71.87 31.06 7.79
C VAL A 158 72.41 29.68 8.13
N VAL A 159 71.51 28.71 8.28
CA VAL A 159 71.83 27.36 8.78
C VAL A 159 71.10 26.29 7.98
N ILE A 160 71.55 25.05 8.05
CA ILE A 160 70.85 23.86 7.55
C ILE A 160 70.32 23.08 8.76
N LEU A 161 69.02 22.81 8.79
CA LEU A 161 68.36 22.10 9.88
C LEU A 161 68.70 20.61 9.86
N LYS A 162 68.87 20.02 11.06
CA LYS A 162 69.06 18.57 11.22
C LYS A 162 67.70 17.89 11.43
N PRO A 163 67.48 16.67 10.88
CA PRO A 163 66.25 15.92 11.09
C PRO A 163 66.00 15.60 12.57
N PRO A 164 64.72 15.53 13.00
CA PRO A 164 64.33 15.38 14.41
C PRO A 164 64.80 14.07 15.08
N SER A 165 65.19 13.04 14.33
CA SER A 165 65.63 11.73 14.84
C SER A 165 67.07 11.67 15.40
N ARG A 166 67.82 12.78 15.44
CA ARG A 166 69.20 12.81 15.98
C ARG A 166 69.36 13.58 17.30
N GLN A 167 68.27 13.77 18.07
CA GLN A 167 68.33 14.51 19.35
C GLN A 167 68.60 13.64 20.59
N ASN A 168 68.54 12.30 20.49
CA ASN A 168 68.96 11.40 21.57
C ASN A 168 70.33 10.80 21.24
N GLY A 169 71.36 11.21 21.98
CA GLY A 169 72.75 10.78 21.80
C GLY A 169 73.01 9.33 22.18
N ASN A 170 72.57 8.39 21.34
CA ASN A 170 73.17 7.06 21.27
C ASN A 170 73.84 6.92 19.89
N GLU A 171 75.17 7.09 19.87
CA GLU A 171 76.03 6.68 18.76
C GLU A 171 76.11 5.14 18.70
N SER A 172 75.00 4.51 18.37
CA SER A 172 74.99 3.10 17.97
C SER A 172 73.61 2.80 17.42
N LEU A 173 73.46 2.89 16.11
CA LEU A 173 72.59 2.05 15.28
C LEU A 173 72.89 2.40 13.80
N ASP A 174 73.50 1.40 13.17
CA ASP A 174 73.39 0.97 11.78
C ASP A 174 73.84 1.89 10.62
N LYS A 175 74.82 1.34 9.91
CA LYS A 175 75.47 1.83 8.67
C LYS A 175 74.57 1.72 7.43
N GLU A 176 73.28 1.44 7.56
CA GLU A 176 72.38 1.14 6.43
C GLU A 176 71.40 2.26 6.04
N GLU A 177 71.46 3.43 6.70
CA GLU A 177 70.61 4.59 6.37
C GLU A 177 71.32 5.62 5.44
N LYS A 178 72.21 5.16 4.56
CA LYS A 178 73.02 6.03 3.68
C LYS A 178 72.41 6.36 2.31
N ASP A 179 71.34 5.69 1.89
CA ASP A 179 70.91 5.72 0.49
C ASP A 179 69.51 6.34 0.24
N ILE A 180 68.90 7.02 1.21
CA ILE A 180 67.71 7.86 0.95
C ILE A 180 68.17 9.33 0.86
N PRO A 181 68.02 10.02 -0.28
CA PRO A 181 68.40 11.42 -0.40
C PRO A 181 67.50 12.30 0.48
N PHE A 182 68.00 12.69 1.64
CA PHE A 182 67.31 13.59 2.56
C PHE A 182 67.29 15.01 1.98
N VAL A 183 66.10 15.60 1.83
CA VAL A 183 65.95 16.99 1.40
C VAL A 183 66.39 17.92 2.53
N LYS A 184 67.43 18.73 2.30
CA LYS A 184 67.97 19.67 3.29
C LYS A 184 67.10 20.92 3.41
N GLN A 185 66.75 21.33 4.62
CA GLN A 185 66.04 22.59 4.87
C GLN A 185 67.00 23.68 5.35
N PHE A 186 67.03 24.82 4.67
CA PHE A 186 67.69 26.03 5.15
C PHE A 186 66.79 26.79 6.13
N GLY A 187 67.40 27.43 7.12
CA GLY A 187 66.72 28.35 8.03
C GLY A 187 67.57 29.58 8.37
N ARG A 188 66.90 30.61 8.90
CA ARG A 188 67.48 31.86 9.38
C ARG A 188 67.27 31.97 10.88
N ILE A 189 68.36 32.21 11.62
CA ILE A 189 68.39 32.41 13.08
C ILE A 189 68.97 33.77 13.42
N ASP A 190 68.52 34.45 14.48
CA ASP A 190 69.01 35.77 14.94
C ASP A 190 68.60 36.96 14.05
N TRP A 191 67.44 37.55 14.37
CA TRP A 191 66.84 38.67 13.64
C TRP A 191 67.15 40.04 14.27
N GLY A 192 68.14 40.14 15.15
CA GLY A 192 68.43 41.37 15.91
C GLY A 192 68.87 42.57 15.06
N ALA A 193 69.24 42.35 13.81
CA ALA A 193 69.61 43.42 12.87
C ALA A 193 68.43 43.95 12.03
N ALA A 194 67.22 43.40 12.20
CA ALA A 194 66.02 43.83 11.47
C ALA A 194 65.73 45.33 11.64
N PHE A 195 65.05 45.89 10.65
CA PHE A 195 64.55 47.27 10.58
C PHE A 195 65.61 48.38 10.64
N ARG A 196 66.87 48.08 10.34
CA ARG A 196 67.90 49.13 10.27
C ARG A 196 67.63 50.07 9.10
N TYR A 197 67.52 51.37 9.39
CA TYR A 197 67.15 52.42 8.44
C TYR A 197 65.88 52.09 7.65
N PHE A 198 64.93 51.37 8.26
CA PHE A 198 63.80 50.74 7.60
C PHE A 198 62.99 51.70 6.73
N ALA A 199 62.67 52.88 7.27
CA ALA A 199 61.89 53.92 6.60
C ALA A 199 62.73 54.93 5.81
N HIS A 200 64.06 54.82 5.83
CA HIS A 200 64.92 55.78 5.13
C HIS A 200 64.73 55.65 3.61
N PRO A 201 64.47 56.74 2.86
CA PRO A 201 64.14 56.64 1.43
C PRO A 201 65.21 55.91 0.60
N GLU A 202 66.50 56.19 0.85
CA GLU A 202 67.60 55.52 0.14
C GLU A 202 67.72 54.02 0.44
N ASN A 203 67.16 53.55 1.56
CA ASN A 203 67.14 52.13 1.93
C ASN A 203 66.06 51.34 1.17
N ASN A 204 65.13 52.06 0.54
CA ASN A 204 63.97 51.53 -0.19
C ASN A 204 63.99 51.98 -1.67
N LYS A 205 65.16 52.34 -2.24
CA LYS A 205 65.34 52.59 -3.68
C LYS A 205 65.84 51.36 -4.45
N ASP A 206 66.80 50.65 -3.86
CA ASP A 206 67.31 49.36 -4.35
C ASP A 206 67.39 48.41 -3.16
N ILE A 207 66.44 47.48 -3.09
CA ILE A 207 66.32 46.57 -1.95
C ILE A 207 67.55 45.68 -1.76
N LEU A 208 68.39 45.50 -2.79
CA LEU A 208 69.63 44.72 -2.75
C LEU A 208 70.88 45.56 -2.44
N ASN A 209 70.73 46.88 -2.28
CA ASN A 209 71.78 47.82 -1.94
C ASN A 209 71.31 48.84 -0.88
N PRO A 210 71.08 48.39 0.38
CA PRO A 210 70.57 49.22 1.46
C PRO A 210 71.43 50.45 1.75
N TYR A 211 70.84 51.44 2.43
CA TYR A 211 71.49 52.72 2.73
C TYR A 211 72.83 52.57 3.44
N GLU A 212 72.97 51.56 4.32
CA GLU A 212 74.21 51.31 5.06
C GLU A 212 75.40 50.87 4.19
N TYR A 213 75.16 50.57 2.90
CA TYR A 213 76.17 50.18 1.92
C TYR A 213 76.63 51.32 1.01
N GLN A 214 75.93 52.45 1.02
CA GLN A 214 76.12 53.53 0.07
C GLN A 214 77.20 54.54 0.56
N GLY A 215 77.92 55.18 -0.38
CA GLY A 215 78.91 56.24 -0.12
C GLY A 215 80.37 55.93 -0.55
N LEU A 216 81.07 56.92 -1.10
CA LEU A 216 82.41 56.80 -1.72
C LEU A 216 83.55 56.32 -0.80
N PHE A 217 83.36 56.39 0.53
CA PHE A 217 84.34 55.95 1.54
C PHE A 217 83.75 54.96 2.56
N ASN A 218 82.65 54.27 2.21
CA ASN A 218 81.94 53.41 3.14
C ASN A 218 82.58 52.01 3.23
N PHE A 219 83.56 51.84 4.13
CA PHE A 219 84.18 50.55 4.46
C PHE A 219 83.18 49.49 4.98
N LYS A 220 81.94 49.87 5.33
CA LYS A 220 80.89 48.91 5.75
C LYS A 220 80.37 48.06 4.60
N TRP A 221 80.41 48.53 3.35
CA TRP A 221 80.10 47.69 2.19
C TRP A 221 80.99 46.46 2.15
N PHE A 222 82.31 46.67 2.28
CA PHE A 222 83.28 45.58 2.31
C PHE A 222 83.05 44.68 3.53
N THR A 223 82.82 45.21 4.72
CA THR A 223 82.75 44.39 5.94
C THR A 223 81.38 43.76 6.26
N LYS A 224 80.29 44.23 5.63
CA LYS A 224 78.90 43.83 5.98
C LYS A 224 77.98 43.53 4.79
N GLY A 225 78.45 43.63 3.54
CA GLY A 225 77.66 43.45 2.31
C GLY A 225 77.23 42.02 1.98
N TYR A 226 76.71 41.24 2.93
CA TYR A 226 76.52 39.79 2.79
C TYR A 226 75.52 39.38 1.69
N ILE A 227 74.53 40.22 1.37
CA ILE A 227 73.60 39.97 0.24
C ILE A 227 74.33 39.90 -1.10
N ALA A 228 75.47 40.58 -1.26
CA ALA A 228 76.26 40.51 -2.49
C ALA A 228 76.84 39.11 -2.73
N ASN A 229 77.13 38.34 -1.68
CA ASN A 229 77.66 36.98 -1.80
C ASN A 229 76.65 36.02 -2.45
N TYR A 230 75.35 36.29 -2.30
CA TYR A 230 74.28 35.49 -2.91
C TYR A 230 74.06 35.80 -4.40
N LYS A 231 74.60 36.90 -4.94
CA LYS A 231 74.38 37.33 -6.35
C LYS A 231 74.95 36.37 -7.38
N ASN A 232 75.96 35.58 -7.00
CA ASN A 232 76.56 34.57 -7.87
C ASN A 232 75.83 33.21 -7.81
N VAL A 233 74.77 33.09 -6.99
CA VAL A 233 73.92 31.90 -6.97
C VAL A 233 72.83 32.06 -8.03
N VAL A 234 73.11 31.56 -9.24
CA VAL A 234 72.22 31.63 -10.40
C VAL A 234 70.84 31.07 -10.06
N GLY A 235 69.75 31.79 -10.34
CA GLY A 235 68.35 31.43 -10.09
C GLY A 235 67.81 31.81 -8.70
N LEU A 236 68.67 32.18 -7.74
CA LEU A 236 68.23 32.44 -6.36
C LEU A 236 67.36 33.71 -6.24
N PHE A 237 67.73 34.81 -6.88
CA PHE A 237 66.97 36.05 -6.81
C PHE A 237 65.63 35.98 -7.52
N SER A 238 65.56 35.21 -8.62
CA SER A 238 64.30 34.86 -9.28
C SER A 238 63.39 34.08 -8.32
N ALA A 239 63.93 33.07 -7.62
CA ALA A 239 63.16 32.32 -6.61
C ALA A 239 62.76 33.14 -5.37
N ILE A 240 63.53 34.18 -5.01
CA ILE A 240 63.15 35.14 -3.96
C ILE A 240 61.98 36.01 -4.42
N ALA A 241 62.04 36.51 -5.66
CA ALA A 241 60.97 37.29 -6.28
C ALA A 241 59.67 36.48 -6.38
N ASP A 242 59.74 35.20 -6.80
CA ASP A 242 58.59 34.30 -6.87
C ASP A 242 57.91 34.12 -5.49
N LYS A 243 58.70 34.01 -4.41
CA LYS A 243 58.16 33.91 -3.04
C LYS A 243 57.51 35.22 -2.58
N ALA A 244 58.04 36.36 -2.98
CA ALA A 244 57.42 37.65 -2.70
C ALA A 244 56.11 37.82 -3.47
N SER A 245 56.05 37.43 -4.74
CA SER A 245 54.81 37.45 -5.54
C SER A 245 53.73 36.51 -4.99
N ASP A 246 54.09 35.30 -4.54
CA ASP A 246 53.16 34.38 -3.87
C ASP A 246 52.60 35.01 -2.58
N LEU A 247 53.46 35.59 -1.73
CA LEU A 247 53.01 36.29 -0.52
C LEU A 247 52.10 37.48 -0.85
N GLN A 248 52.46 38.28 -1.86
CA GLN A 248 51.67 39.43 -2.31
C GLN A 248 50.27 38.99 -2.78
N SER A 249 50.18 37.89 -3.53
CA SER A 249 48.89 37.35 -4.00
C SER A 249 47.95 36.90 -2.87
N ARG A 250 48.52 36.49 -1.73
CA ARG A 250 47.74 36.11 -0.53
C ARG A 250 47.30 37.32 0.29
N LEU A 251 48.06 38.41 0.23
CA LEU A 251 47.76 39.67 0.91
C LEU A 251 46.68 40.49 0.18
N THR A 252 46.59 40.42 -1.15
CA THR A 252 45.58 41.15 -1.96
C THR A 252 44.17 40.57 -1.86
N ALA A 253 43.98 39.41 -1.23
CA ALA A 253 42.67 38.79 -1.05
C ALA A 253 41.78 39.48 0.01
N SER A 254 42.32 40.42 0.80
CA SER A 254 41.56 41.22 1.77
C SER A 254 42.24 42.56 2.01
N ASP A 255 41.45 43.64 2.01
CA ASP A 255 41.94 44.99 2.28
C ASP A 255 42.56 45.07 3.70
N ASN A 256 43.70 45.77 3.81
CA ASN A 256 44.38 46.12 5.07
C ASN A 256 45.05 44.99 5.90
N ILE A 257 45.28 43.77 5.36
CA ILE A 257 45.90 42.67 6.14
C ILE A 257 47.28 43.05 6.74
N LEU A 258 48.17 43.71 6.00
CA LEU A 258 49.51 44.05 6.50
C LEU A 258 49.46 45.00 7.70
N LYS A 259 48.52 45.96 7.68
CA LYS A 259 48.27 46.86 8.81
C LYS A 259 47.78 46.08 10.04
N ASP A 260 46.88 45.13 9.84
CA ASP A 260 46.38 44.27 10.92
C ASP A 260 47.48 43.38 11.52
N ILE A 261 48.40 42.89 10.69
CA ILE A 261 49.57 42.13 11.14
C ILE A 261 50.46 42.99 12.03
N VAL A 262 50.79 44.21 11.60
CA VAL A 262 51.62 45.14 12.38
C VAL A 262 50.92 45.52 13.69
N ASN A 263 49.63 45.85 13.65
CA ASN A 263 48.84 46.17 14.85
C ASN A 263 48.77 45.00 15.84
N SER A 264 48.60 43.77 15.35
CA SER A 264 48.59 42.56 16.18
C SER A 264 49.98 42.27 16.77
N ALA A 265 51.06 42.52 16.03
CA ALA A 265 52.41 42.38 16.55
C ALA A 265 52.72 43.44 17.62
N PHE A 266 52.34 44.70 17.42
CA PHE A 266 52.52 45.76 18.43
C PHE A 266 51.71 45.52 19.71
N SER A 267 50.48 45.02 19.62
CA SER A 267 49.65 44.75 20.82
C SER A 267 50.24 43.68 21.75
N LYS A 268 51.16 42.85 21.25
CA LYS A 268 51.85 41.80 22.02
C LYS A 268 53.12 42.30 22.71
N ILE A 269 53.50 43.56 22.49
CA ILE A 269 54.66 44.18 23.13
C ILE A 269 54.22 44.84 24.44
N PRO A 270 54.83 44.52 25.59
CA PRO A 270 54.47 45.18 26.84
C PRO A 270 54.81 46.68 26.83
N ALA A 271 53.93 47.50 27.42
CA ALA A 271 54.11 48.95 27.49
C ALA A 271 55.39 49.36 28.25
N ASP A 272 55.87 48.53 29.19
CA ASP A 272 57.08 48.75 30.00
C ASP A 272 58.37 48.17 29.38
N LEU A 273 58.32 47.65 28.13
CA LEU A 273 59.49 47.01 27.51
C LEU A 273 60.64 47.99 27.24
N LEU A 274 60.33 49.22 26.81
CA LEU A 274 61.32 50.20 26.32
C LEU A 274 61.35 51.46 27.19
N SER A 275 62.57 51.90 27.51
CA SER A 275 62.78 53.24 28.09
C SER A 275 62.59 54.35 27.04
N GLN A 276 62.33 55.58 27.48
CA GLN A 276 62.22 56.72 26.56
C GLN A 276 63.51 56.93 25.74
N SER A 277 64.68 56.81 26.37
CA SER A 277 65.98 56.88 25.69
C SER A 277 66.08 55.84 24.56
N THR A 278 65.58 54.63 24.78
CA THR A 278 65.59 53.56 23.78
C THR A 278 64.59 53.84 22.65
N LYS A 279 63.44 54.45 22.93
CA LYS A 279 62.48 54.87 21.89
C LYS A 279 63.10 55.92 20.96
N ASP A 280 63.83 56.90 21.51
CA ASP A 280 64.52 57.93 20.72
C ASP A 280 65.63 57.32 19.84
N GLU A 281 66.40 56.37 20.38
CA GLU A 281 67.40 55.60 19.63
C GLU A 281 66.76 54.75 18.52
N LEU A 282 65.63 54.10 18.81
CA LEU A 282 64.89 53.30 17.84
C LEU A 282 64.26 54.16 16.74
N ALA A 283 63.73 55.35 17.06
CA ALA A 283 63.23 56.28 16.05
C ALA A 283 64.31 56.63 15.01
N SER A 284 65.53 56.90 15.49
CA SER A 284 66.70 57.13 14.63
C SER A 284 67.13 55.87 13.87
N TYR A 285 67.11 54.70 14.55
CA TYR A 285 67.50 53.42 13.95
C TYR A 285 66.55 52.96 12.86
N LEU A 286 65.24 53.12 13.06
CA LEU A 286 64.17 52.77 12.12
C LEU A 286 64.01 53.82 11.02
N ALA A 287 64.48 55.05 11.25
CA ALA A 287 64.19 56.26 10.49
C ALA A 287 62.69 56.65 10.51
N ILE A 288 61.99 56.37 11.61
CA ILE A 288 60.59 56.73 11.85
C ILE A 288 60.54 57.67 13.05
N PRO A 289 60.48 59.01 12.86
CA PRO A 289 60.52 59.98 13.95
C PRO A 289 59.41 59.76 15.00
N ASP A 290 58.20 59.42 14.55
CA ASP A 290 57.04 59.22 15.42
C ASP A 290 57.19 58.03 16.39
N PHE A 291 58.14 57.13 16.11
CA PHE A 291 58.45 56.01 17.02
C PHE A 291 58.97 56.50 18.38
N ALA A 292 59.55 57.70 18.48
CA ALA A 292 60.01 58.27 19.75
C ALA A 292 58.86 58.43 20.76
N GLN A 293 57.63 58.64 20.29
CA GLN A 293 56.45 58.87 21.12
C GLN A 293 55.55 57.63 21.25
N ILE A 294 55.97 56.47 20.72
CA ILE A 294 55.14 55.27 20.70
C ILE A 294 54.85 54.73 22.11
N ASN A 295 53.64 54.22 22.32
CA ASN A 295 53.26 53.47 23.51
C ASN A 295 52.46 52.23 23.12
N PHE A 296 52.84 51.06 23.62
CA PHE A 296 52.20 49.78 23.31
C PHE A 296 51.01 49.43 24.23
N GLY A 297 50.69 50.28 25.22
CA GLY A 297 49.62 50.01 26.21
C GLY A 297 48.20 50.10 25.68
N HIS A 298 47.95 50.95 24.68
CA HIS A 298 46.62 51.11 24.05
C HIS A 298 46.75 51.19 22.54
N SER A 299 45.81 50.58 21.82
CA SER A 299 45.88 50.46 20.37
C SER A 299 45.80 51.78 19.62
N ASP A 300 45.19 52.81 20.19
CA ASP A 300 45.14 54.15 19.60
C ASP A 300 46.50 54.85 19.59
N GLU A 301 47.45 54.45 20.45
CA GLU A 301 48.71 55.16 20.69
C GLU A 301 49.87 54.71 19.78
N TYR A 302 49.67 53.68 18.95
CA TYR A 302 50.66 53.21 17.96
C TYR A 302 50.12 53.10 16.53
N LYS A 303 48.87 53.51 16.26
CA LYS A 303 48.22 53.39 14.94
C LYS A 303 48.97 54.09 13.82
N ASP A 304 49.45 55.30 14.05
CA ASP A 304 50.15 56.08 13.02
C ASP A 304 51.49 55.44 12.67
N VAL A 305 52.23 54.95 13.68
CA VAL A 305 53.47 54.20 13.48
C VAL A 305 53.21 52.86 12.77
N ALA A 306 52.11 52.18 13.09
CA ALA A 306 51.71 50.94 12.44
C ALA A 306 51.36 51.14 10.96
N GLU A 307 50.69 52.24 10.63
CA GLU A 307 50.40 52.65 9.25
C GLU A 307 51.71 52.82 8.46
N ILE A 308 52.64 53.63 8.97
CA ILE A 308 53.95 53.86 8.35
C ILE A 308 54.68 52.53 8.13
N PHE A 309 54.73 51.67 9.15
CA PHE A 309 55.38 50.37 9.06
C PHE A 309 54.77 49.47 7.99
N SER A 310 53.44 49.37 7.96
CA SER A 310 52.72 48.54 6.98
C SER A 310 52.91 49.04 5.55
N GLY A 311 52.89 50.36 5.31
CA GLY A 311 53.14 50.95 4.00
C GLY A 311 54.57 50.69 3.49
N ILE A 312 55.56 50.73 4.39
CA ILE A 312 56.95 50.39 4.02
C ILE A 312 57.08 48.90 3.73
N LEU A 313 56.44 48.02 4.52
CA LEU A 313 56.46 46.57 4.26
C LEU A 313 55.85 46.24 2.89
N ASP A 314 54.72 46.86 2.55
CA ASP A 314 54.05 46.69 1.26
C ASP A 314 54.95 47.15 0.09
N SER A 315 55.50 48.37 0.18
CA SER A 315 56.43 48.90 -0.81
C SER A 315 57.69 48.03 -0.97
N ARG A 316 58.23 47.49 0.14
CA ARG A 316 59.37 46.57 0.09
C ARG A 316 59.00 45.24 -0.56
N LEU A 317 57.81 44.70 -0.28
CA LEU A 317 57.34 43.47 -0.88
C LEU A 317 57.22 43.61 -2.41
N ASP A 318 56.65 44.72 -2.89
CA ASP A 318 56.57 45.05 -4.32
C ASP A 318 57.95 45.09 -4.97
N MET A 319 58.91 45.75 -4.33
CA MET A 319 60.28 45.81 -4.84
C MET A 319 60.96 44.44 -4.89
N ILE A 320 60.70 43.57 -3.92
CA ILE A 320 61.26 42.21 -3.89
C ILE A 320 60.63 41.36 -5.00
N ALA A 321 59.32 41.43 -5.19
CA ALA A 321 58.61 40.77 -6.30
C ALA A 321 59.11 41.25 -7.67
N GLY A 322 59.59 42.48 -7.77
CA GLY A 322 60.15 43.08 -8.99
C GLY A 322 61.65 42.80 -9.24
N ILE A 323 62.35 42.03 -8.39
CA ILE A 323 63.78 41.76 -8.57
C ILE A 323 64.02 40.99 -9.87
N LYS A 324 64.90 41.51 -10.72
CA LYS A 324 65.37 40.84 -11.95
C LYS A 324 66.79 40.33 -11.78
N GLU A 325 67.05 39.13 -12.25
CA GLU A 325 68.37 38.52 -12.21
C GLU A 325 69.34 39.21 -13.18
N ARG A 326 70.53 39.60 -12.69
CA ARG A 326 71.60 40.16 -13.55
C ARG A 326 72.46 39.01 -14.07
N ILE A 327 72.20 38.57 -15.29
CA ILE A 327 73.06 37.59 -15.97
C ILE A 327 74.32 38.31 -16.47
N SER A 328 75.50 37.91 -16.01
CA SER A 328 76.78 38.44 -16.49
C SER A 328 77.01 38.11 -17.98
N ALA A 329 77.62 39.04 -18.71
CA ALA A 329 77.67 39.06 -20.19
C ALA A 329 78.53 37.99 -20.89
N ASN A 330 79.09 37.01 -20.18
CA ASN A 330 79.88 35.93 -20.79
C ASN A 330 79.03 34.66 -20.91
N LYS A 331 78.41 34.48 -22.09
CA LYS A 331 77.44 33.41 -22.38
C LYS A 331 78.04 32.01 -22.54
N GLU A 332 79.37 31.85 -22.57
CA GLU A 332 80.00 30.56 -22.90
C GLU A 332 80.19 29.61 -21.69
N ASP A 333 80.07 30.08 -20.44
CA ASP A 333 80.30 29.26 -19.22
C ASP A 333 79.00 28.79 -18.52
N LEU A 334 77.83 29.18 -19.04
CA LEU A 334 76.53 28.92 -18.40
C LEU A 334 76.06 27.46 -18.52
N SER A 335 76.66 26.66 -19.42
CA SER A 335 76.30 25.24 -19.60
C SER A 335 76.90 24.31 -18.54
N GLN A 336 77.84 24.80 -17.70
CA GLN A 336 78.49 24.02 -16.64
C GLN A 336 78.15 24.48 -15.20
N GLN A 337 77.42 25.58 -15.01
CA GLN A 337 77.07 26.07 -13.67
C GLN A 337 75.76 25.45 -13.15
N SER A 338 75.81 24.89 -11.93
CA SER A 338 74.62 24.36 -11.23
C SER A 338 73.69 25.49 -10.81
N VAL A 339 72.53 25.60 -11.46
CA VAL A 339 71.46 26.57 -11.16
C VAL A 339 70.82 26.26 -9.81
N TYR A 340 70.40 27.29 -9.08
CA TYR A 340 69.59 27.16 -7.87
C TYR A 340 68.27 26.46 -8.19
N GLN A 341 68.12 25.27 -7.63
CA GLN A 341 66.94 24.44 -7.76
C GLN A 341 66.46 24.13 -6.35
N SER A 342 65.64 25.03 -5.80
CA SER A 342 64.86 24.68 -4.63
C SER A 342 63.88 23.58 -5.04
N VAL A 343 63.81 22.50 -4.25
CA VAL A 343 62.64 21.62 -4.33
C VAL A 343 61.44 22.50 -4.06
N ILE A 344 60.54 22.60 -5.03
CA ILE A 344 59.23 23.21 -4.83
C ILE A 344 58.46 22.21 -3.97
N LEU A 345 58.69 22.30 -2.66
CA LEU A 345 57.67 21.97 -1.68
C LEU A 345 56.71 23.16 -1.69
N THR A 346 56.00 23.34 -2.80
CA THR A 346 54.59 23.65 -2.59
C THR A 346 54.13 22.47 -1.74
N SER A 347 53.39 22.71 -0.66
CA SER A 347 52.26 21.83 -0.49
C SER A 347 51.57 21.86 -1.86
N ALA A 348 51.86 20.87 -2.74
CA ALA A 348 50.88 20.44 -3.71
C ALA A 348 49.62 20.46 -2.88
N PRO A 349 48.66 21.38 -3.15
CA PRO A 349 47.56 21.68 -2.23
C PRO A 349 47.16 20.33 -1.79
N ILE A 350 47.40 19.99 -0.50
CA ILE A 350 47.42 18.58 -0.11
C ILE A 350 46.17 18.06 -0.76
N THR A 351 46.32 17.23 -1.80
CA THR A 351 45.16 16.88 -2.60
C THR A 351 44.61 15.84 -1.70
N SER A 352 43.89 16.34 -0.68
CA SER A 352 43.38 15.53 0.36
C SER A 352 42.57 14.54 -0.40
N THR A 353 42.85 13.26 -0.21
CA THR A 353 42.03 12.27 -0.87
C THR A 353 40.65 12.47 -0.26
N VAL A 354 39.78 13.14 -1.00
CA VAL A 354 38.44 13.47 -0.56
C VAL A 354 37.65 12.19 -0.70
N LEU A 355 37.20 11.64 0.43
CA LEU A 355 36.31 10.49 0.38
C LEU A 355 34.88 11.00 0.21
N THR A 356 34.32 10.75 -0.96
CA THR A 356 32.91 10.95 -1.28
C THR A 356 32.20 9.61 -1.33
N THR A 357 30.94 9.59 -0.92
CA THR A 357 30.05 8.44 -1.10
C THR A 357 29.40 8.57 -2.49
N GLU A 358 29.86 7.81 -3.47
CA GLU A 358 29.44 7.95 -4.88
C GLU A 358 28.12 7.22 -5.15
N PRO A 359 27.01 7.87 -5.52
CA PRO A 359 25.66 7.27 -5.46
C PRO A 359 25.50 5.94 -6.21
N ASN A 360 26.24 5.71 -7.31
CA ASN A 360 26.09 4.53 -8.16
C ASN A 360 27.12 3.41 -7.93
N ILE A 361 27.96 3.52 -6.90
CA ILE A 361 28.99 2.51 -6.60
C ILE A 361 28.53 1.62 -5.44
N PRO A 362 28.45 0.28 -5.61
CA PRO A 362 28.16 -0.67 -4.53
C PRO A 362 29.13 -0.55 -3.35
N PHE A 363 28.70 -0.96 -2.15
CA PHE A 363 29.52 -0.82 -0.94
C PHE A 363 30.91 -1.48 -1.05
N PRO A 364 31.05 -2.73 -1.54
CA PRO A 364 32.38 -3.35 -1.67
C PRO A 364 33.31 -2.60 -2.63
N ASP A 365 32.77 -2.14 -3.76
CA ASP A 365 33.50 -1.39 -4.78
C ASP A 365 33.92 -0.02 -4.26
N GLN A 366 33.06 0.64 -3.47
CA GLN A 366 33.36 1.92 -2.83
C GLN A 366 34.56 1.79 -1.87
N LEU A 367 34.59 0.75 -1.04
CA LEU A 367 35.70 0.53 -0.11
C LEU A 367 36.99 0.14 -0.83
N THR A 368 36.90 -0.69 -1.87
CA THR A 368 38.05 -1.09 -2.69
C THR A 368 38.62 0.10 -3.47
N PHE A 369 37.75 0.97 -4.00
CA PHE A 369 38.14 2.24 -4.61
C PHE A 369 38.82 3.16 -3.59
N TRP A 370 38.27 3.32 -2.39
CA TRP A 370 38.95 4.10 -1.36
C TRP A 370 40.31 3.53 -0.99
N LEU A 371 40.46 2.21 -0.87
CA LEU A 371 41.75 1.54 -0.64
C LEU A 371 42.77 1.88 -1.73
N SER A 372 42.37 1.94 -3.00
CA SER A 372 43.26 2.30 -4.12
C SER A 372 43.66 3.80 -4.11
N LEU A 373 42.82 4.65 -3.51
CA LEU A 373 43.11 6.08 -3.34
C LEU A 373 43.98 6.41 -2.12
N PHE A 374 44.19 5.44 -1.20
CA PHE A 374 45.02 5.67 0.00
C PHE A 374 46.49 5.83 -0.38
N ASN A 375 47.02 7.02 -0.14
CA ASN A 375 48.44 7.34 -0.25
C ASN A 375 48.94 7.84 1.11
N GLU A 376 49.93 7.17 1.70
CA GLU A 376 50.49 7.50 3.02
C GLU A 376 51.10 8.90 3.09
N ASN A 377 51.32 9.53 1.94
CA ASN A 377 51.88 10.87 1.79
C ASN A 377 50.81 11.94 1.53
N LYS A 378 49.50 11.61 1.56
CA LYS A 378 48.39 12.54 1.37
C LYS A 378 47.36 12.44 2.53
N PRO A 379 47.08 13.55 3.24
CA PRO A 379 45.92 13.63 4.14
C PRO A 379 44.59 13.23 3.50
N LEU A 380 43.66 12.79 4.34
CA LEU A 380 42.31 12.41 3.95
C LEU A 380 41.34 13.54 4.33
N ASP A 381 40.51 13.98 3.39
CA ASP A 381 39.44 14.94 3.67
C ASP A 381 38.10 14.20 3.78
N LEU A 382 37.52 14.17 4.98
CA LEU A 382 36.23 13.53 5.27
C LEU A 382 35.08 14.55 5.36
N THR A 383 35.32 15.83 5.05
CA THR A 383 34.29 16.88 5.16
C THR A 383 33.11 16.61 4.23
N LYS A 384 33.37 16.06 3.03
CA LYS A 384 32.36 15.67 2.03
C LYS A 384 31.84 14.24 2.18
N LEU A 385 32.36 13.45 3.12
CA LEU A 385 31.91 12.07 3.31
C LEU A 385 30.52 12.06 3.97
N ASN A 386 29.51 11.51 3.31
CA ASN A 386 28.22 11.27 3.94
C ASN A 386 28.20 9.86 4.58
N LEU A 387 28.33 9.81 5.91
CA LEU A 387 28.32 8.56 6.68
C LEU A 387 26.93 7.91 6.71
N THR A 388 25.86 8.71 6.64
CA THR A 388 24.48 8.18 6.56
C THR A 388 24.26 7.46 5.24
N ASP A 389 24.71 8.03 4.12
CA ASP A 389 24.63 7.37 2.81
C ASP A 389 25.51 6.10 2.78
N LEU A 390 26.69 6.15 3.41
CA LEU A 390 27.56 4.98 3.50
C LEU A 390 26.93 3.85 4.33
N ALA A 391 26.30 4.18 5.47
CA ALA A 391 25.55 3.23 6.28
C ALA A 391 24.35 2.65 5.51
N GLY A 392 23.65 3.48 4.72
CA GLY A 392 22.59 3.03 3.82
C GLY A 392 23.08 2.02 2.77
N LYS A 393 24.24 2.28 2.14
CA LYS A 393 24.88 1.34 1.21
C LYS A 393 25.34 0.05 1.88
N PHE A 394 25.83 0.13 3.11
CA PHE A 394 26.21 -1.05 3.89
C PHE A 394 25.00 -1.91 4.22
N ASN A 395 23.88 -1.31 4.64
CA ASN A 395 22.62 -2.02 4.85
C ASN A 395 22.12 -2.68 3.56
N LEU A 396 22.19 -1.99 2.43
CA LEU A 396 21.86 -2.57 1.13
C LEU A 396 22.75 -3.77 0.77
N TYR A 397 24.05 -3.70 1.10
CA TYR A 397 24.96 -4.83 0.90
C TYR A 397 24.61 -6.04 1.78
N ILE A 398 24.21 -5.81 3.04
CA ILE A 398 23.70 -6.87 3.92
C ILE A 398 22.45 -7.50 3.33
N ASP A 399 21.50 -6.69 2.84
CA ASP A 399 20.27 -7.19 2.23
C ASP A 399 20.54 -8.04 0.98
N LEU A 400 21.49 -7.61 0.13
CA LEU A 400 21.92 -8.36 -1.05
C LEU A 400 22.54 -9.71 -0.68
N LEU A 401 23.47 -9.74 0.28
CA LEU A 401 24.08 -10.98 0.77
C LEU A 401 23.03 -11.91 1.39
N SER A 402 22.12 -11.35 2.20
CA SER A 402 21.03 -12.09 2.83
C SER A 402 20.10 -12.72 1.79
N HIS A 403 19.75 -11.96 0.75
CA HIS A 403 18.89 -12.43 -0.34
C HIS A 403 19.57 -13.50 -1.20
N GLN A 404 20.85 -13.30 -1.55
CA GLN A 404 21.64 -14.31 -2.28
C GLN A 404 21.75 -15.60 -1.47
N ALA A 405 22.02 -15.51 -0.18
CA ALA A 405 22.13 -16.67 0.69
C ALA A 405 20.81 -17.47 0.78
N GLU A 406 19.65 -16.80 0.76
CA GLU A 406 18.36 -17.47 0.69
C GLU A 406 18.11 -18.11 -0.68
N ILE A 407 18.33 -17.39 -1.78
CA ILE A 407 18.06 -17.86 -3.15
C ILE A 407 18.87 -19.11 -3.48
N PHE A 408 20.15 -19.12 -3.09
CA PHE A 408 21.07 -20.22 -3.38
C PHE A 408 21.11 -21.27 -2.27
N ASN A 409 20.25 -21.16 -1.25
CA ASN A 409 20.24 -21.99 -0.05
C ASN A 409 21.66 -22.20 0.54
N LEU A 410 22.41 -21.10 0.67
CA LEU A 410 23.80 -21.16 1.10
C LEU A 410 23.97 -21.52 2.58
N TRP A 411 22.89 -21.39 3.35
CA TRP A 411 22.80 -21.89 4.72
C TRP A 411 22.70 -23.41 4.78
N GLN A 412 22.54 -24.08 3.64
CA GLN A 412 22.32 -25.52 3.54
C GLN A 412 21.12 -25.95 4.39
N HIS A 413 20.06 -25.14 4.37
CA HIS A 413 18.87 -25.42 5.14
C HIS A 413 18.15 -26.63 4.54
N GLU A 414 17.83 -27.60 5.40
CA GLU A 414 17.13 -28.82 5.02
C GLU A 414 15.64 -28.53 4.76
N PRO A 415 15.07 -28.91 3.60
CA PRO A 415 13.69 -28.58 3.25
C PRO A 415 12.60 -29.03 4.24
N HIS A 416 12.90 -30.03 5.08
CA HIS A 416 11.97 -30.58 6.07
C HIS A 416 12.22 -30.05 7.50
N SER A 417 13.28 -29.26 7.70
CA SER A 417 13.52 -28.56 8.95
C SER A 417 12.72 -27.26 8.95
N ASN A 418 12.30 -26.81 10.13
CA ASN A 418 11.78 -25.45 10.31
C ASN A 418 12.61 -24.63 11.31
N ILE A 419 13.77 -25.15 11.72
CA ILE A 419 14.67 -24.47 12.66
C ILE A 419 15.96 -24.05 11.96
N ASN A 420 16.54 -22.94 12.41
CA ASN A 420 17.83 -22.46 11.91
C ASN A 420 19.02 -23.27 12.44
N ILE A 421 20.16 -23.07 11.77
CA ILE A 421 21.45 -23.67 12.12
C ILE A 421 21.91 -23.38 13.55
N PHE A 422 21.41 -22.31 14.20
CA PHE A 422 21.80 -21.92 15.56
C PHE A 422 20.96 -22.59 16.65
N ALA A 423 19.80 -23.16 16.31
CA ALA A 423 18.85 -23.73 17.26
C ALA A 423 19.48 -24.73 18.23
N ARG A 424 20.38 -25.59 17.75
CA ARG A 424 21.05 -26.62 18.57
C ARG A 424 22.00 -26.08 19.64
N TYR A 425 22.44 -24.83 19.51
CA TYR A 425 23.42 -24.21 20.40
C TYR A 425 22.78 -23.35 21.49
N TYR A 426 21.48 -23.10 21.40
CA TYR A 426 20.76 -22.36 22.41
C TYR A 426 20.41 -23.27 23.60
N LYS A 427 20.75 -22.84 24.82
CA LYS A 427 20.54 -23.60 26.07
C LYS A 427 19.74 -22.82 27.13
N GLY A 428 19.18 -21.67 26.76
CA GLY A 428 18.42 -20.81 27.69
C GLY A 428 16.91 -21.12 27.70
N GLU A 429 16.16 -20.37 28.50
CA GLU A 429 14.69 -20.49 28.62
C GLU A 429 13.91 -19.63 27.60
N ALA A 430 14.60 -19.02 26.62
CA ALA A 430 14.02 -18.12 25.62
C ALA A 430 13.29 -16.90 26.20
N GLN A 431 13.75 -16.38 27.33
CA GLN A 431 13.31 -15.09 27.88
C GLN A 431 13.84 -13.93 27.02
N ALA A 432 13.12 -12.81 27.00
CA ALA A 432 13.51 -11.61 26.26
C ALA A 432 14.79 -10.98 26.83
N MET A 433 15.81 -10.84 26.00
CA MET A 433 17.07 -10.15 26.29
C MET A 433 17.21 -8.95 25.37
N LEU A 434 17.25 -7.73 25.94
CA LEU A 434 17.26 -6.47 25.17
C LEU A 434 16.14 -6.42 24.12
N GLY A 435 14.91 -6.75 24.56
CA GLY A 435 13.70 -6.71 23.74
C GLY A 435 13.55 -7.79 22.67
N ASN A 436 14.38 -8.84 22.67
CA ASN A 436 14.24 -9.98 21.76
C ASN A 436 14.36 -11.31 22.51
N ALA A 437 13.53 -12.29 22.18
CA ALA A 437 13.67 -13.67 22.64
C ALA A 437 14.31 -14.56 21.57
N PHE A 438 14.82 -15.73 21.98
CA PHE A 438 15.31 -16.73 21.04
C PHE A 438 14.15 -17.47 20.37
N VAL A 439 14.07 -17.44 19.03
CA VAL A 439 13.05 -18.16 18.26
C VAL A 439 13.73 -19.08 17.25
N ALA A 440 13.67 -20.39 17.48
CA ALA A 440 14.40 -21.37 16.66
C ALA A 440 14.06 -21.30 15.16
N GLN A 441 12.90 -20.75 14.82
CA GLN A 441 12.38 -20.64 13.45
C GLN A 441 12.84 -19.37 12.71
N TYR A 442 13.59 -18.43 13.32
CA TYR A 442 14.16 -17.30 12.56
C TYR A 442 14.97 -17.81 11.36
N ARG A 443 14.84 -17.19 10.19
CA ARG A 443 15.71 -17.47 9.04
C ARG A 443 17.09 -16.87 9.28
N GLU A 444 18.15 -17.56 8.86
CA GLU A 444 19.54 -17.14 9.07
C GLU A 444 19.81 -15.77 8.47
N SER A 445 19.30 -15.51 7.27
CA SER A 445 19.38 -14.20 6.62
C SER A 445 18.69 -13.10 7.41
N THR A 446 17.58 -13.39 8.10
CA THR A 446 16.95 -12.42 9.02
C THR A 446 17.83 -12.16 10.24
N ILE A 447 18.42 -13.21 10.82
CA ILE A 447 19.36 -13.09 11.94
C ILE A 447 20.57 -12.23 11.52
N LEU A 448 21.10 -12.46 10.31
CA LEU A 448 22.20 -11.72 9.73
C LEU A 448 21.86 -10.23 9.62
N SER A 449 20.74 -9.88 8.98
CA SER A 449 20.29 -8.49 8.89
C SER A 449 20.15 -7.85 10.27
N ARG A 450 19.56 -8.56 11.25
CA ARG A 450 19.38 -8.00 12.61
C ARG A 450 20.69 -7.77 13.36
N LEU A 451 21.72 -8.57 13.12
CA LEU A 451 23.02 -8.41 13.76
C LEU A 451 23.84 -7.27 13.17
N PHE A 452 23.76 -7.06 11.85
CA PHE A 452 24.69 -6.18 11.13
C PHE A 452 24.08 -4.88 10.62
N SER A 453 22.75 -4.78 10.46
CA SER A 453 22.12 -3.55 9.98
C SER A 453 22.39 -2.38 10.93
N LEU A 454 22.79 -1.25 10.36
CA LEU A 454 23.08 -0.02 11.06
C LEU A 454 21.87 0.89 11.12
N ASN A 455 21.64 1.47 12.29
CA ASN A 455 20.72 2.59 12.44
C ASN A 455 21.31 3.83 11.75
N LEU A 456 20.56 4.45 10.82
CA LEU A 456 21.05 5.53 9.96
C LEU A 456 21.39 6.83 10.72
N GLU A 457 20.83 7.03 11.91
CA GLU A 457 21.06 8.22 12.74
C GLU A 457 22.27 8.05 13.66
N SER A 458 22.43 6.86 14.26
CA SER A 458 23.49 6.58 15.25
C SER A 458 24.70 5.84 14.67
N ALA A 459 24.58 5.27 13.47
CA ALA A 459 25.57 4.39 12.84
C ALA A 459 26.00 3.20 13.72
N ALA A 460 25.15 2.79 14.66
CA ALA A 460 25.36 1.63 15.54
C ALA A 460 24.47 0.47 15.12
N THR A 461 24.94 -0.76 15.36
CA THR A 461 24.12 -1.96 15.24
C THR A 461 23.17 -2.07 16.42
N SER A 462 21.97 -2.62 16.18
CA SER A 462 21.08 -3.02 17.27
C SER A 462 21.56 -4.35 17.83
N ARG A 463 21.62 -4.49 19.16
CA ARG A 463 22.03 -5.77 19.76
C ARG A 463 20.92 -6.81 19.56
N PHE A 464 21.25 -7.90 18.87
CA PHE A 464 20.39 -9.09 18.78
C PHE A 464 20.87 -10.17 19.76
N ALA A 465 20.72 -9.87 21.05
CA ALA A 465 21.35 -10.61 22.14
C ALA A 465 21.09 -12.13 22.17
N PRO A 466 19.86 -12.64 21.92
CA PRO A 466 19.57 -14.07 22.04
C PRO A 466 20.42 -14.98 21.14
N TYR A 467 20.97 -14.44 20.05
CA TYR A 467 21.74 -15.20 19.06
C TYR A 467 23.26 -15.09 19.25
N GLN A 468 23.75 -14.19 20.11
CA GLN A 468 25.19 -13.96 20.27
C GLN A 468 25.94 -15.22 20.74
N ILE A 469 25.43 -15.89 21.78
CA ILE A 469 26.04 -17.13 22.30
C ILE A 469 25.87 -18.29 21.31
N PRO A 470 24.67 -18.58 20.78
CA PRO A 470 24.50 -19.64 19.78
C PRO A 470 25.43 -19.53 18.57
N ILE A 471 25.63 -18.31 18.05
CA ILE A 471 26.51 -18.06 16.91
C ILE A 471 27.98 -18.32 17.27
N VAL A 472 28.42 -17.91 18.47
CA VAL A 472 29.79 -18.18 18.94
C VAL A 472 30.05 -19.69 19.04
N GLU A 473 29.12 -20.45 19.58
CA GLU A 473 29.26 -21.92 19.67
C GLU A 473 29.20 -22.59 18.28
N TYR A 474 28.32 -22.13 17.38
CA TYR A 474 28.26 -22.61 16.00
C TYR A 474 29.59 -22.46 15.27
N LYS A 475 30.24 -21.30 15.41
CA LYS A 475 31.53 -21.01 14.77
C LYS A 475 32.66 -21.91 15.26
N LYS A 476 32.63 -22.35 16.53
CA LYS A 476 33.66 -23.26 17.06
C LYS A 476 33.60 -24.63 16.39
N GLU A 477 32.40 -25.10 16.06
CA GLU A 477 32.20 -26.38 15.39
C GLU A 477 32.30 -26.27 13.86
N ASN A 478 32.07 -25.09 13.28
CA ASN A 478 31.99 -24.88 11.83
C ASN A 478 32.88 -23.70 11.36
N PRO A 479 34.22 -23.82 11.51
CA PRO A 479 35.16 -22.73 11.20
C PRO A 479 35.24 -22.37 9.71
N ASP A 480 34.82 -23.26 8.82
CA ASP A 480 34.82 -23.03 7.36
C ASP A 480 33.41 -22.74 6.80
N SER A 481 32.45 -22.41 7.67
CA SER A 481 31.07 -22.14 7.23
C SER A 481 30.93 -20.82 6.51
N LEU A 482 30.01 -20.75 5.52
CA LEU A 482 29.74 -19.51 4.80
C LEU A 482 29.25 -18.38 5.71
N TRP A 483 28.53 -18.72 6.80
CA TRP A 483 28.18 -17.75 7.83
C TRP A 483 29.41 -17.00 8.36
N LEU A 484 30.50 -17.70 8.66
CA LEU A 484 31.71 -17.06 9.17
C LEU A 484 32.34 -16.13 8.14
N PHE A 485 32.38 -16.52 6.87
CA PHE A 485 32.90 -15.67 5.79
C PHE A 485 32.06 -14.39 5.64
N ILE A 486 30.73 -14.51 5.61
CA ILE A 486 29.82 -13.38 5.54
C ILE A 486 29.95 -12.48 6.78
N GLU A 487 29.90 -13.05 7.99
CA GLU A 487 30.10 -12.32 9.25
C GLU A 487 31.45 -11.59 9.25
N THR A 488 32.52 -12.23 8.76
CA THR A 488 33.84 -11.60 8.70
C THR A 488 33.83 -10.38 7.78
N VAL A 489 33.29 -10.50 6.57
CA VAL A 489 33.18 -9.37 5.64
C VAL A 489 32.36 -8.22 6.22
N LEU A 490 31.22 -8.52 6.84
CA LEU A 490 30.36 -7.51 7.44
C LEU A 490 31.02 -6.82 8.64
N ASN A 491 31.69 -7.57 9.51
CA ASN A 491 32.48 -7.00 10.60
C ASN A 491 33.60 -6.08 10.07
N ARG A 492 34.32 -6.48 9.01
CA ARG A 492 35.34 -5.61 8.40
C ARG A 492 34.75 -4.36 7.75
N GLY A 493 33.57 -4.47 7.14
CA GLY A 493 32.84 -3.31 6.63
C GLY A 493 32.43 -2.36 7.75
N TYR A 494 31.95 -2.89 8.87
CA TYR A 494 31.60 -2.13 10.06
C TYR A 494 32.82 -1.46 10.72
N ASP A 495 33.96 -2.16 10.80
CA ASP A 495 35.23 -1.61 11.28
C ASP A 495 35.59 -0.34 10.49
N VAL A 496 35.50 -0.40 9.16
CA VAL A 496 35.77 0.75 8.28
C VAL A 496 34.83 1.92 8.58
N ILE A 497 33.53 1.69 8.69
CA ILE A 497 32.54 2.73 9.02
C ILE A 497 32.84 3.36 10.39
N THR A 498 33.19 2.53 11.38
CA THR A 498 33.52 2.98 12.75
C THR A 498 34.77 3.86 12.75
N TYR A 499 35.83 3.43 12.06
CA TYR A 499 37.05 4.23 11.92
C TYR A 499 36.77 5.56 11.20
N LEU A 500 35.98 5.55 10.12
CA LEU A 500 35.58 6.78 9.41
C LEU A 500 34.77 7.72 10.31
N ASN A 501 33.86 7.19 11.15
CA ASN A 501 33.09 7.98 12.10
C ASN A 501 33.99 8.63 13.16
N VAL A 502 34.92 7.88 13.74
CA VAL A 502 35.91 8.40 14.69
C VAL A 502 36.75 9.49 14.04
N LEU A 503 37.29 9.24 12.84
CA LEU A 503 38.13 10.19 12.12
C LEU A 503 37.35 11.48 11.76
N LYS A 504 36.10 11.35 11.29
CA LYS A 504 35.24 12.50 10.96
C LYS A 504 34.90 13.35 12.18
N LYS A 505 34.56 12.74 13.32
CA LYS A 505 34.35 13.45 14.60
C LYS A 505 35.63 14.15 15.07
N THR A 506 36.77 13.48 14.93
CA THR A 506 38.07 14.02 15.31
C THR A 506 38.46 15.22 14.43
N GLN A 507 38.16 15.20 13.12
CA GLN A 507 38.32 16.37 12.23
C GLN A 507 37.37 17.52 12.56
N GLY A 508 36.12 17.23 12.98
CA GLY A 508 35.11 18.25 13.27
C GLY A 508 35.30 19.03 14.58
N LEU A 509 36.05 18.50 15.55
CA LEU A 509 36.21 19.09 16.89
C LEU A 509 37.16 20.30 16.97
N LYS A 510 37.71 20.79 15.84
CA LYS A 510 38.70 21.90 15.80
C LYS A 510 39.82 21.75 16.85
N ASP A 511 40.21 20.51 17.16
CA ASP A 511 41.28 20.24 18.09
C ASP A 511 42.61 20.66 17.44
N LYS A 512 43.30 21.64 18.03
CA LYS A 512 44.52 22.28 17.50
C LYS A 512 45.69 21.31 17.30
N ASN A 513 45.55 20.05 17.72
CA ASN A 513 46.55 19.00 17.62
C ASN A 513 46.33 18.02 16.43
N LEU A 514 45.28 18.16 15.60
CA LEU A 514 45.07 17.25 14.46
C LEU A 514 45.85 17.60 13.19
N ASN A 515 46.37 18.81 13.07
CA ASN A 515 47.20 19.19 11.93
C ASN A 515 48.66 18.72 12.08
N ASN A 516 48.96 17.87 13.07
CA ASN A 516 50.25 17.18 13.09
C ASN A 516 50.21 16.02 12.06
N PRO A 517 50.96 16.12 10.93
CA PRO A 517 50.99 15.06 9.92
C PRO A 517 51.47 13.70 10.45
N GLU A 518 52.19 13.66 11.58
CA GLU A 518 52.58 12.39 12.23
C GLU A 518 51.42 11.70 12.95
N LEU A 519 50.53 12.47 13.61
CA LEU A 519 49.28 11.96 14.23
C LEU A 519 48.25 11.53 13.18
N ILE A 520 48.28 12.16 12.00
CA ILE A 520 47.50 11.80 10.81
C ILE A 520 47.93 10.42 10.28
N LYS A 521 49.24 10.16 10.11
CA LYS A 521 49.75 8.84 9.70
C LYS A 521 49.41 7.74 10.71
N GLU A 522 49.54 7.99 12.00
CA GLU A 522 49.18 7.05 13.06
C GLU A 522 47.67 6.74 13.08
N LYS A 523 46.81 7.74 12.85
CA LYS A 523 45.35 7.58 12.85
C LYS A 523 44.76 7.00 11.56
N PHE A 524 45.44 7.15 10.41
CA PHE A 524 44.97 6.59 9.13
C PHE A 524 45.44 5.16 8.86
N LEU A 525 46.54 4.72 9.48
CA LEU A 525 47.02 3.34 9.34
C LEU A 525 45.97 2.28 9.77
N PRO A 526 45.21 2.47 10.87
CA PRO A 526 44.07 1.61 11.21
C PRO A 526 42.99 1.55 10.12
N LEU A 527 42.66 2.68 9.47
CA LEU A 527 41.66 2.72 8.40
C LEU A 527 42.17 2.00 7.13
N LYS A 528 43.42 2.24 6.71
CA LYS A 528 44.04 1.51 5.60
C LYS A 528 44.07 0.00 5.87
N ARG A 529 44.41 -0.40 7.10
CA ARG A 529 44.38 -1.80 7.54
C ARG A 529 42.95 -2.36 7.49
N ALA A 530 41.96 -1.63 7.98
CA ALA A 530 40.56 -2.05 7.97
C ALA A 530 40.04 -2.24 6.53
N LEU A 531 40.36 -1.31 5.62
CA LEU A 531 40.04 -1.42 4.19
C LEU A 531 40.73 -2.62 3.53
N GLY A 532 42.01 -2.86 3.82
CA GLY A 532 42.73 -4.03 3.33
C GLY A 532 42.16 -5.35 3.86
N GLN A 533 41.80 -5.40 5.15
CA GLN A 533 41.14 -6.55 5.77
C GLN A 533 39.76 -6.80 5.16
N PHE A 534 38.99 -5.75 4.86
CA PHE A 534 37.73 -5.86 4.15
C PHE A 534 37.92 -6.41 2.73
N ALA A 535 38.86 -5.86 1.95
CA ALA A 535 39.13 -6.32 0.58
C ALA A 535 39.55 -7.80 0.56
N GLN A 536 40.42 -8.22 1.48
CA GLN A 536 40.82 -9.61 1.62
C GLN A 536 39.62 -10.51 2.00
N ALA A 537 38.82 -10.11 2.99
CA ALA A 537 37.64 -10.88 3.39
C ALA A 537 36.62 -10.98 2.25
N SER A 538 36.39 -9.89 1.51
CA SER A 538 35.45 -9.85 0.38
C SER A 538 35.92 -10.76 -0.76
N MET A 539 37.23 -10.82 -1.03
CA MET A 539 37.80 -11.74 -2.01
C MET A 539 37.58 -13.20 -1.59
N MET A 540 37.87 -13.54 -0.33
CA MET A 540 37.65 -14.89 0.19
C MET A 540 36.17 -15.29 0.15
N LEU A 541 35.25 -14.38 0.49
CA LEU A 541 33.81 -14.64 0.37
C LEU A 541 33.42 -14.92 -1.09
N ASN A 542 33.89 -14.11 -2.04
CA ASN A 542 33.58 -14.31 -3.46
C ASN A 542 34.13 -15.66 -3.98
N GLU A 543 35.35 -16.05 -3.60
CA GLU A 543 35.91 -17.38 -3.92
C GLU A 543 35.04 -18.51 -3.38
N GLN A 544 34.53 -18.39 -2.14
CA GLN A 544 33.61 -19.38 -1.56
C GLN A 544 32.26 -19.41 -2.29
N LEU A 545 31.72 -18.25 -2.66
CA LEU A 545 30.47 -18.14 -3.42
C LEU A 545 30.60 -18.76 -4.83
N GLU A 546 31.70 -18.51 -5.53
CA GLU A 546 32.01 -19.10 -6.84
C GLU A 546 32.19 -20.63 -6.73
N GLY A 547 32.90 -21.11 -5.71
CA GLY A 547 33.05 -22.54 -5.42
C GLY A 547 31.76 -23.24 -5.03
N SER A 548 30.80 -22.48 -4.47
CA SER A 548 29.48 -22.96 -4.06
C SER A 548 28.45 -22.95 -5.19
N SER A 549 28.88 -22.95 -6.47
CA SER A 549 28.03 -22.96 -7.67
C SER A 549 27.01 -24.12 -7.67
N ILE A 550 25.89 -23.93 -6.97
CA ILE A 550 24.75 -24.83 -6.91
C ILE A 550 23.87 -24.56 -8.13
N LYS A 551 23.47 -25.62 -8.83
CA LYS A 551 22.51 -25.56 -9.93
C LYS A 551 21.20 -24.96 -9.42
N LEU A 552 20.86 -23.77 -9.90
CA LEU A 552 19.53 -23.17 -9.75
C LEU A 552 18.49 -24.19 -10.25
N ASN A 553 17.68 -24.72 -9.35
CA ASN A 553 16.39 -25.28 -9.71
C ASN A 553 15.30 -24.27 -9.28
N PRO A 554 14.93 -23.32 -10.14
CA PRO A 554 13.98 -22.26 -9.79
C PRO A 554 12.60 -22.80 -9.35
N ASP A 555 12.28 -24.05 -9.69
CA ASP A 555 11.03 -24.72 -9.31
C ASP A 555 10.98 -25.18 -7.84
N ASN A 556 12.10 -25.12 -7.10
CA ASN A 556 12.22 -25.63 -5.72
C ASN A 556 12.39 -24.54 -4.65
N GLN A 557 12.19 -23.26 -4.96
CA GLN A 557 12.24 -22.22 -3.92
C GLN A 557 11.06 -22.39 -2.96
N PRO A 558 11.28 -22.73 -1.67
CA PRO A 558 10.19 -22.81 -0.72
C PRO A 558 9.69 -21.39 -0.45
N ARG A 559 8.44 -21.09 -0.86
CA ARG A 559 7.76 -19.89 -0.41
C ARG A 559 7.25 -20.14 1.01
N PHE A 560 7.91 -19.53 1.98
CA PHE A 560 7.47 -19.56 3.37
C PHE A 560 6.32 -18.58 3.60
N GLU A 561 5.48 -18.86 4.61
CA GLU A 561 4.38 -17.98 4.98
C GLU A 561 4.88 -16.61 5.49
N SER A 562 6.07 -16.59 6.13
CA SER A 562 6.70 -15.42 6.74
C SER A 562 7.95 -15.00 5.97
N SER A 563 8.23 -13.70 5.98
CA SER A 563 9.50 -13.12 5.47
C SER A 563 10.64 -13.16 6.48
N PHE A 564 10.42 -13.66 7.70
CA PHE A 564 11.39 -13.63 8.79
C PHE A 564 11.61 -15.00 9.42
N PHE A 565 10.60 -15.87 9.36
CA PHE A 565 10.60 -17.17 9.99
C PHE A 565 10.36 -18.28 8.98
N TYR A 566 11.00 -19.42 9.22
CA TYR A 566 10.57 -20.70 8.69
C TYR A 566 9.16 -21.06 9.19
N PRO A 567 8.45 -22.00 8.54
CA PRO A 567 7.07 -22.32 8.87
C PRO A 567 6.90 -22.73 10.34
N ILE A 568 5.96 -22.10 11.04
CA ILE A 568 5.70 -22.38 12.45
C ILE A 568 4.32 -23.01 12.57
N SER A 569 4.22 -24.24 13.07
CA SER A 569 2.92 -24.90 13.26
C SER A 569 2.15 -24.33 14.44
N ASP A 570 0.82 -24.50 14.45
CA ASP A 570 -0.02 -24.03 15.57
C ASP A 570 0.34 -24.72 16.89
N LYS A 571 0.81 -25.97 16.82
CA LYS A 571 1.31 -26.72 17.97
C LYS A 571 2.56 -26.05 18.55
N GLU A 572 3.50 -25.63 17.71
CA GLU A 572 4.71 -24.94 18.14
C GLU A 572 4.40 -23.57 18.73
N LEU A 573 3.53 -22.78 18.08
CA LEU A 573 3.06 -21.49 18.63
C LEU A 573 2.42 -21.66 20.01
N SER A 574 1.72 -22.76 20.24
CA SER A 574 1.11 -23.07 21.55
C SER A 574 2.16 -23.35 22.63
N LEU A 575 3.28 -23.97 22.25
CA LEU A 575 4.36 -24.36 23.16
C LEU A 575 5.32 -23.21 23.48
N MET A 576 5.38 -22.18 22.63
CA MET A 576 6.19 -20.99 22.86
C MET A 576 5.74 -20.22 24.11
N ASN A 577 6.72 -19.60 24.77
CA ASN A 577 6.48 -18.67 25.87
C ASN A 577 5.99 -17.32 25.33
N GLY A 578 5.50 -16.44 26.20
CA GLY A 578 4.99 -15.14 25.77
C GLY A 578 6.05 -14.25 25.13
N ASP A 579 7.31 -14.28 25.61
CA ASP A 579 8.40 -13.46 25.07
C ASP A 579 8.76 -13.80 23.62
N GLN A 580 8.75 -15.10 23.28
CA GLN A 580 8.93 -15.59 21.92
C GLN A 580 7.80 -15.12 21.01
N LEU A 581 6.55 -15.22 21.49
CA LEU A 581 5.38 -14.81 20.71
C LEU A 581 5.35 -13.29 20.47
N VAL A 582 5.70 -12.48 21.49
CA VAL A 582 5.88 -11.03 21.31
C VAL A 582 6.99 -10.74 20.31
N THR A 583 8.12 -11.46 20.39
CA THR A 583 9.23 -11.29 19.44
C THR A 583 8.79 -11.56 18.01
N ILE A 584 8.05 -12.65 17.76
CA ILE A 584 7.51 -12.98 16.43
C ILE A 584 6.56 -11.87 15.95
N CYS A 585 5.61 -11.46 16.79
CA CYS A 585 4.67 -10.39 16.48
C CYS A 585 5.38 -9.08 16.08
N LEU A 586 6.33 -8.62 16.88
CA LEU A 586 7.06 -7.37 16.59
C LEU A 586 7.93 -7.49 15.35
N GLU A 587 8.49 -8.67 15.10
CA GLU A 587 9.32 -8.93 13.92
C GLU A 587 8.52 -8.86 12.63
N GLU A 588 7.36 -9.53 12.58
CA GLU A 588 6.48 -9.58 11.42
C GLU A 588 6.00 -8.22 10.95
N LEU A 589 5.85 -7.26 11.87
CA LEU A 589 5.47 -5.89 11.55
C LEU A 589 6.60 -5.07 10.90
N ASN A 590 7.77 -5.67 10.66
CA ASN A 590 8.82 -5.06 9.82
C ASN A 590 8.61 -5.31 8.32
N ALA A 591 7.75 -6.26 7.93
CA ALA A 591 7.46 -6.51 6.53
C ALA A 591 6.61 -5.37 5.94
N THR A 592 6.72 -5.14 4.63
CA THR A 592 5.85 -4.19 3.92
C THR A 592 4.37 -4.55 4.05
N LYS A 593 4.07 -5.84 4.19
CA LYS A 593 2.76 -6.38 4.53
C LYS A 593 2.94 -7.49 5.56
N PRO A 594 2.22 -7.47 6.69
CA PRO A 594 2.25 -8.56 7.66
C PRO A 594 1.83 -9.89 7.02
N SER A 595 2.41 -10.99 7.49
CA SER A 595 2.07 -12.32 6.99
C SER A 595 0.88 -12.96 7.71
N ASN A 596 0.43 -14.10 7.18
CA ASN A 596 -0.60 -14.95 7.80
C ASN A 596 -0.18 -15.47 9.19
N LEU A 597 1.12 -15.52 9.51
CA LEU A 597 1.62 -15.93 10.82
C LEU A 597 1.10 -15.01 11.93
N VAL A 598 1.14 -13.68 11.71
CA VAL A 598 0.57 -12.70 12.65
C VAL A 598 -0.93 -12.90 12.77
N GLY A 599 -1.61 -13.19 11.66
CA GLY A 599 -3.04 -13.47 11.68
C GLY A 599 -3.38 -14.64 12.60
N ARG A 600 -2.64 -15.75 12.50
CA ARG A 600 -2.81 -16.92 13.38
C ARG A 600 -2.59 -16.59 14.87
N LEU A 601 -1.63 -15.73 15.19
CA LEU A 601 -1.37 -15.25 16.56
C LEU A 601 -2.52 -14.37 17.08
N ILE A 602 -3.02 -13.46 16.26
CA ILE A 602 -4.12 -12.55 16.61
C ILE A 602 -5.44 -13.31 16.76
N LYS A 603 -5.72 -14.32 15.94
CA LYS A 603 -6.99 -15.04 15.96
C LYS A 603 -7.18 -15.89 17.23
N ARG A 604 -6.10 -16.32 17.88
CA ARG A 604 -6.10 -17.30 18.96
C ARG A 604 -6.07 -16.67 20.36
N ASP A 605 -7.12 -16.90 21.13
CA ASP A 605 -7.28 -16.33 22.48
C ASP A 605 -6.19 -16.79 23.46
N ASP A 606 -5.85 -18.08 23.43
CA ASP A 606 -4.84 -18.70 24.31
C ASP A 606 -3.43 -18.14 24.09
N VAL A 607 -3.10 -17.88 22.82
CA VAL A 607 -1.81 -17.31 22.40
C VAL A 607 -1.79 -15.80 22.66
N TRP A 608 -2.87 -15.09 22.33
CA TRP A 608 -2.97 -13.65 22.51
C TRP A 608 -2.82 -13.24 23.99
N GLN A 609 -3.42 -14.00 24.92
CA GLN A 609 -3.25 -13.77 26.35
C GLN A 609 -1.78 -13.83 26.78
N LYS A 610 -1.02 -14.82 26.29
CA LYS A 610 0.42 -14.91 26.56
C LYS A 610 1.20 -13.71 26.00
N ILE A 611 0.84 -13.24 24.80
CA ILE A 611 1.46 -12.07 24.16
C ILE A 611 1.22 -10.81 25.00
N GLU A 612 -0.03 -10.55 25.40
CA GLU A 612 -0.39 -9.37 26.20
C GLU A 612 0.32 -9.37 27.56
N SER A 613 0.27 -10.49 28.29
CA SER A 613 0.95 -10.60 29.58
C SER A 613 2.45 -10.39 29.45
N ALA A 614 3.11 -11.08 28.52
CA ALA A 614 4.55 -10.96 28.34
C ALA A 614 4.98 -9.59 27.84
N TYR A 615 4.21 -8.90 27.00
CA TYR A 615 4.55 -7.54 26.59
C TYR A 615 4.51 -6.54 27.75
N VAL A 616 3.59 -6.72 28.70
CA VAL A 616 3.48 -5.86 29.90
C VAL A 616 4.57 -6.19 30.91
N GLU A 617 4.90 -7.46 31.09
CA GLU A 617 5.89 -7.95 32.06
C GLU A 617 7.34 -7.84 31.55
N GLY A 618 7.54 -7.90 30.23
CA GLY A 618 8.83 -8.01 29.57
C GLY A 618 9.47 -6.66 29.19
N ASN A 619 10.79 -6.68 29.01
CA ASN A 619 11.57 -5.49 28.66
C ASN A 619 11.70 -5.31 27.13
N PHE A 620 10.59 -4.98 26.47
CA PHE A 620 10.53 -4.74 25.01
C PHE A 620 10.80 -3.29 24.60
N SER A 621 10.89 -2.36 25.56
CA SER A 621 11.18 -0.94 25.29
C SER A 621 12.57 -0.69 24.72
N ASP A 622 13.49 -1.64 24.91
CA ASP A 622 14.87 -1.54 24.40
C ASP A 622 15.00 -1.73 22.89
N ARG A 623 13.92 -2.15 22.19
CA ARG A 623 13.96 -2.27 20.73
C ARG A 623 13.87 -0.90 20.06
N VAL A 624 14.67 -0.71 19.01
CA VAL A 624 14.71 0.54 18.23
C VAL A 624 13.64 0.62 17.13
N ASP A 625 12.91 -0.46 16.86
CA ASP A 625 11.96 -0.60 15.76
C ASP A 625 10.51 -0.24 16.14
N ASN A 626 10.35 0.79 16.99
CA ASN A 626 9.06 1.28 17.49
C ASN A 626 8.13 0.19 18.06
N PRO A 627 8.57 -0.55 19.11
CA PRO A 627 7.80 -1.66 19.68
C PRO A 627 6.43 -1.22 20.23
N GLN A 628 6.32 0.00 20.77
CA GLN A 628 5.05 0.54 21.28
C GLN A 628 4.03 0.78 20.17
N GLY A 629 4.45 1.40 19.06
CA GLY A 629 3.59 1.60 17.90
C GLY A 629 3.13 0.29 17.30
N LYS A 630 4.03 -0.69 17.17
CA LYS A 630 3.71 -2.03 16.67
C LYS A 630 2.70 -2.76 17.56
N MET A 631 2.90 -2.76 18.87
CA MET A 631 1.97 -3.41 19.79
C MET A 631 0.60 -2.72 19.81
N LYS A 632 0.56 -1.38 19.65
CA LYS A 632 -0.69 -0.65 19.46
C LYS A 632 -1.45 -1.13 18.22
N SER A 633 -0.76 -1.29 17.09
CA SER A 633 -1.37 -1.81 15.86
C SER A 633 -1.90 -3.23 16.04
N LEU A 634 -1.13 -4.12 16.67
CA LEU A 634 -1.55 -5.50 16.95
C LEU A 634 -2.82 -5.53 17.82
N ARG A 635 -2.89 -4.70 18.87
CA ARG A 635 -4.09 -4.55 19.73
C ARG A 635 -5.30 -4.06 18.95
N GLN A 636 -5.11 -3.08 18.06
CA GLN A 636 -6.18 -2.59 17.20
C GLN A 636 -6.70 -3.68 16.26
N TRP A 637 -5.80 -4.43 15.62
CA TRP A 637 -6.18 -5.54 14.75
C TRP A 637 -6.87 -6.67 15.51
N ARG A 638 -6.42 -6.98 16.73
CA ARG A 638 -7.09 -7.93 17.62
C ARG A 638 -8.49 -7.45 17.98
N GLN A 639 -8.66 -6.19 18.35
CA GLN A 639 -9.96 -5.63 18.70
C GLN A 639 -10.92 -5.68 17.51
N ALA A 640 -10.45 -5.29 16.32
CA ALA A 640 -11.24 -5.38 15.09
C ALA A 640 -11.63 -6.84 14.77
N PHE A 641 -10.72 -7.80 14.96
CA PHE A 641 -11.03 -9.23 14.82
C PHE A 641 -12.09 -9.71 15.81
N LEU A 642 -11.99 -9.31 17.08
CA LEU A 642 -12.98 -9.67 18.09
C LEU A 642 -14.36 -9.06 17.79
N GLU A 643 -14.40 -7.82 17.32
CA GLU A 643 -15.64 -7.17 16.88
C GLU A 643 -16.24 -7.90 15.67
N PHE A 644 -15.43 -8.25 14.68
CA PHE A 644 -15.86 -9.06 13.54
C PHE A 644 -16.45 -10.41 14.01
N GLN A 645 -15.79 -11.13 14.92
CA GLN A 645 -16.31 -12.40 15.45
C GLN A 645 -17.60 -12.20 16.25
N LEU A 646 -17.73 -11.09 17.00
CA LEU A 646 -18.94 -10.75 17.72
C LEU A 646 -20.11 -10.55 16.74
N GLN A 647 -19.92 -9.73 15.70
CA GLN A 647 -20.97 -9.47 14.72
C GLN A 647 -21.30 -10.70 13.87
N LYS A 648 -20.30 -11.52 13.55
CA LYS A 648 -20.49 -12.82 12.90
C LYS A 648 -21.39 -13.73 13.74
N ASN A 649 -21.13 -13.82 15.04
CA ASN A 649 -21.95 -14.61 15.97
C ASN A 649 -23.35 -14.02 16.16
N ASN A 650 -23.49 -12.69 16.16
CA ASN A 650 -24.79 -12.02 16.21
C ASN A 650 -25.60 -12.31 14.94
N PHE A 651 -24.96 -12.33 13.78
CA PHE A 651 -25.58 -12.65 12.50
C PHE A 651 -26.12 -14.08 12.52
N ASP A 652 -25.30 -15.04 12.97
CA ASP A 652 -25.70 -16.45 13.05
C ASP A 652 -26.86 -16.69 14.04
N LYS A 653 -27.01 -15.84 15.04
CA LYS A 653 -28.12 -15.87 16.03
C LYS A 653 -29.36 -15.10 15.59
N ALA A 654 -29.30 -14.27 14.56
CA ALA A 654 -30.44 -13.48 14.11
C ALA A 654 -31.51 -14.39 13.50
N GLU A 655 -32.74 -14.28 14.01
CA GLU A 655 -33.88 -15.12 13.58
C GLU A 655 -34.80 -14.41 12.57
N LYS A 656 -34.63 -13.11 12.37
CA LYS A 656 -35.49 -12.28 11.50
C LYS A 656 -34.65 -11.43 10.55
N LEU A 657 -35.12 -11.29 9.32
CA LEU A 657 -34.38 -10.58 8.26
C LEU A 657 -34.02 -9.14 8.64
N ASP A 658 -34.95 -8.38 9.21
CA ASP A 658 -34.72 -6.98 9.63
C ASP A 658 -33.53 -6.84 10.60
N LYS A 659 -33.40 -7.77 11.55
CA LYS A 659 -32.24 -7.82 12.44
C LYS A 659 -30.99 -8.32 11.74
N THR A 660 -31.12 -9.34 10.89
CA THR A 660 -30.01 -9.92 10.11
C THR A 660 -29.37 -8.87 9.20
N GLU A 661 -30.16 -8.01 8.55
CA GLU A 661 -29.70 -6.90 7.71
C GLU A 661 -28.86 -5.90 8.52
N VAL A 662 -29.40 -5.41 9.64
CA VAL A 662 -28.69 -4.47 10.53
C VAL A 662 -27.39 -5.07 11.06
N VAL A 663 -27.41 -6.33 11.49
CA VAL A 663 -26.20 -7.01 11.97
C VAL A 663 -25.20 -7.26 10.83
N PHE A 664 -25.67 -7.52 9.61
CA PHE A 664 -24.80 -7.67 8.45
C PHE A 664 -24.13 -6.37 8.04
N GLU A 665 -24.80 -5.23 8.17
CA GLU A 665 -24.18 -3.91 7.99
C GLU A 665 -23.05 -3.70 9.00
N LEU A 666 -23.27 -4.03 10.29
CA LEU A 666 -22.23 -3.99 11.32
C LEU A 666 -21.09 -4.98 11.04
N LEU A 667 -21.41 -6.18 10.56
CA LEU A 667 -20.42 -7.18 10.15
C LEU A 667 -19.59 -6.69 8.96
N THR A 668 -20.20 -5.98 8.00
CA THR A 668 -19.53 -5.37 6.85
C THR A 668 -18.56 -4.30 7.31
N LEU A 669 -19.00 -3.40 8.19
CA LEU A 669 -18.11 -2.39 8.80
C LEU A 669 -16.96 -3.06 9.55
N GLY A 670 -17.25 -4.06 10.39
CA GLY A 670 -16.23 -4.81 11.13
C GLY A 670 -15.23 -5.53 10.21
N TYR A 671 -15.68 -6.06 9.06
CA TYR A 671 -14.81 -6.67 8.06
C TYR A 671 -13.93 -5.62 7.34
N GLU A 672 -14.48 -4.47 7.00
CA GLU A 672 -13.75 -3.34 6.38
C GLU A 672 -12.72 -2.71 7.33
N GLU A 673 -12.97 -2.73 8.65
CA GLU A 673 -12.01 -2.28 9.68
C GLU A 673 -10.83 -3.24 9.88
N LEU A 674 -10.93 -4.50 9.43
CA LEU A 674 -9.80 -5.43 9.47
C LEU A 674 -8.68 -4.97 8.51
N PRO A 675 -7.41 -5.17 8.86
CA PRO A 675 -6.32 -4.93 7.92
C PRO A 675 -6.41 -5.88 6.70
N ASP A 676 -5.96 -5.41 5.53
CA ASP A 676 -6.01 -6.13 4.25
C ASP A 676 -5.57 -7.60 4.30
N PHE A 677 -4.54 -7.91 5.09
CA PHE A 677 -4.02 -9.29 5.19
C PHE A 677 -4.99 -10.22 5.94
N LEU A 678 -5.76 -9.70 6.91
CA LEU A 678 -6.81 -10.45 7.60
C LEU A 678 -8.09 -10.55 6.75
N GLN A 679 -8.42 -9.54 5.95
CA GLN A 679 -9.52 -9.66 4.99
C GLN A 679 -9.26 -10.75 3.95
N LYS A 680 -7.99 -10.97 3.58
CA LYS A 680 -7.57 -12.02 2.63
C LYS A 680 -7.33 -13.38 3.29
N ASP A 681 -7.44 -13.48 4.61
CA ASP A 681 -7.41 -14.76 5.30
C ASP A 681 -8.63 -15.57 4.86
N GLU A 682 -8.39 -16.80 4.39
CA GLU A 682 -9.42 -17.66 3.79
C GLU A 682 -10.60 -17.89 4.75
N GLU A 683 -10.31 -18.15 6.03
CA GLU A 683 -11.33 -18.38 7.05
C GLU A 683 -12.22 -17.15 7.28
N ILE A 684 -11.63 -15.95 7.33
CA ILE A 684 -12.36 -14.69 7.55
C ILE A 684 -13.17 -14.31 6.31
N SER A 685 -12.54 -14.34 5.14
CA SER A 685 -13.17 -14.03 3.85
C SER A 685 -14.35 -14.96 3.56
N ASP A 686 -14.17 -16.27 3.72
CA ASP A 686 -15.22 -17.26 3.50
C ASP A 686 -16.36 -17.08 4.49
N ALA A 687 -16.04 -16.84 5.76
CA ALA A 687 -17.06 -16.58 6.77
C ALA A 687 -17.90 -15.34 6.42
N PHE A 688 -17.28 -14.27 5.92
CA PHE A 688 -18.00 -13.07 5.49
C PHE A 688 -18.85 -13.33 4.24
N ASN A 689 -18.26 -13.93 3.21
CA ASN A 689 -18.94 -14.19 1.93
C ASN A 689 -20.12 -15.15 2.08
N GLN A 690 -19.98 -16.23 2.85
CA GLN A 690 -21.09 -17.16 3.12
C GLN A 690 -22.30 -16.45 3.75
N ARG A 691 -22.06 -15.47 4.62
CA ARG A 691 -23.12 -14.70 5.30
C ARG A 691 -23.74 -13.67 4.37
N LYS A 692 -22.94 -13.07 3.49
CA LYS A 692 -23.42 -12.22 2.40
C LYS A 692 -24.34 -12.98 1.46
N GLU A 693 -23.93 -14.18 1.03
CA GLU A 693 -24.74 -15.06 0.18
C GLU A 693 -26.03 -15.52 0.87
N LEU A 694 -25.94 -15.89 2.15
CA LEU A 694 -27.10 -16.22 2.98
C LEU A 694 -28.09 -15.05 3.07
N LEU A 695 -27.63 -13.82 3.31
CA LEU A 695 -28.51 -12.64 3.33
C LEU A 695 -29.18 -12.40 1.96
N ASN A 696 -28.41 -12.45 0.88
CA ASN A 696 -28.91 -12.24 -0.48
C ASN A 696 -29.97 -13.29 -0.86
N SER A 697 -29.73 -14.56 -0.55
CA SER A 697 -30.69 -15.65 -0.82
C SER A 697 -31.98 -15.48 0.00
N TRP A 698 -31.87 -15.03 1.25
CA TRP A 698 -33.03 -14.76 2.11
C TRP A 698 -33.86 -13.57 1.58
N GLN A 699 -33.22 -12.45 1.22
CA GLN A 699 -33.89 -11.31 0.60
C GLN A 699 -34.58 -11.69 -0.72
N LEU A 700 -33.91 -12.48 -1.56
CA LEU A 700 -34.50 -12.96 -2.83
C LEU A 700 -35.73 -13.82 -2.59
N TYR A 701 -35.74 -14.66 -1.55
CA TYR A 701 -36.90 -15.45 -1.16
C TYR A 701 -38.07 -14.55 -0.76
N LEU A 702 -37.87 -13.61 0.17
CA LEU A 702 -38.96 -12.74 0.65
C LEU A 702 -39.49 -11.81 -0.45
N ASN A 703 -38.63 -11.30 -1.33
CA ASN A 703 -39.06 -10.51 -2.49
C ASN A 703 -39.88 -11.35 -3.47
N THR A 704 -39.53 -12.64 -3.65
CA THR A 704 -40.32 -13.56 -4.48
C THR A 704 -41.63 -13.96 -3.80
N GLU A 705 -41.62 -14.15 -2.47
CA GLU A 705 -42.82 -14.41 -1.66
C GLU A 705 -43.79 -13.23 -1.79
N GLU A 706 -43.31 -12.00 -1.67
CA GLU A 706 -44.14 -10.80 -1.82
C GLU A 706 -44.75 -10.71 -3.22
N ARG A 707 -43.97 -11.00 -4.28
CA ARG A 707 -44.49 -11.04 -5.65
C ARG A 707 -45.58 -12.10 -5.82
N PHE A 708 -45.39 -13.29 -5.24
CA PHE A 708 -46.40 -14.35 -5.24
C PHE A 708 -47.68 -13.91 -4.50
N LEU A 709 -47.56 -13.28 -3.33
CA LEU A 709 -48.70 -12.80 -2.55
C LEU A 709 -49.47 -11.68 -3.27
N LYS A 710 -48.78 -10.82 -4.02
CA LYS A 710 -49.38 -9.73 -4.81
C LYS A 710 -49.94 -10.17 -6.18
N ALA A 711 -49.70 -11.40 -6.61
CA ALA A 711 -50.21 -11.89 -7.88
C ALA A 711 -51.74 -11.99 -7.85
N ASN A 712 -52.42 -11.29 -8.77
CA ASN A 712 -53.88 -11.22 -8.81
C ASN A 712 -54.51 -12.26 -9.73
N LEU A 713 -53.80 -12.69 -10.78
CA LEU A 713 -54.26 -13.68 -11.73
C LEU A 713 -53.69 -15.06 -11.38
N VAL A 714 -54.51 -16.12 -11.52
CA VAL A 714 -54.07 -17.50 -11.26
C VAL A 714 -52.83 -17.86 -12.07
N LYS A 715 -52.77 -17.47 -13.35
CA LYS A 715 -51.61 -17.72 -14.23
C LYS A 715 -50.32 -17.08 -13.70
N ASP A 716 -50.41 -15.84 -13.21
CA ASP A 716 -49.27 -15.11 -12.64
C ASP A 716 -48.86 -15.73 -11.29
N ARG A 717 -49.84 -16.15 -10.49
CA ARG A 717 -49.60 -16.82 -9.21
C ARG A 717 -48.90 -18.17 -9.38
N VAL A 718 -49.30 -18.96 -10.38
CA VAL A 718 -48.62 -20.21 -10.76
C VAL A 718 -47.17 -19.96 -11.18
N THR A 719 -46.95 -18.94 -12.01
CA THR A 719 -45.60 -18.59 -12.51
C THR A 719 -44.70 -18.13 -11.36
N THR A 720 -45.18 -17.19 -10.54
CA THR A 720 -44.44 -16.67 -9.39
C THR A 720 -44.24 -17.72 -8.30
N TYR A 721 -45.14 -18.70 -8.14
CA TYR A 721 -44.94 -19.83 -7.24
C TYR A 721 -43.84 -20.79 -7.71
N SER A 722 -43.73 -21.01 -9.02
CA SER A 722 -42.60 -21.78 -9.59
C SER A 722 -41.27 -21.10 -9.28
N ASP A 723 -41.21 -19.78 -9.42
CA ASP A 723 -40.04 -18.98 -9.03
C ASP A 723 -39.77 -19.06 -7.53
N LEU A 724 -40.82 -18.95 -6.70
CA LEU A 724 -40.73 -19.06 -5.25
C LEU A 724 -40.19 -20.43 -4.82
N THR A 725 -40.65 -21.51 -5.47
CA THR A 725 -40.20 -22.88 -5.20
C THR A 725 -38.73 -23.05 -5.57
N ARG A 726 -38.30 -22.49 -6.71
CA ARG A 726 -36.89 -22.53 -7.12
C ARG A 726 -36.01 -21.83 -6.07
N VAL A 727 -36.37 -20.60 -5.69
CA VAL A 727 -35.61 -19.82 -4.70
C VAL A 727 -35.66 -20.47 -3.31
N PHE A 728 -36.79 -21.07 -2.92
CA PHE A 728 -36.92 -21.84 -1.68
C PHE A 728 -35.94 -23.01 -1.64
N ASN A 729 -35.81 -23.77 -2.72
CA ASN A 729 -34.88 -24.91 -2.79
C ASN A 729 -33.40 -24.48 -2.78
N GLU A 730 -33.11 -23.23 -3.16
CA GLU A 730 -31.77 -22.61 -3.10
C GLU A 730 -31.45 -22.04 -1.70
N LEU A 731 -32.44 -21.92 -0.81
CA LEU A 731 -32.19 -21.46 0.57
C LEU A 731 -31.37 -22.48 1.36
N PRO A 732 -30.53 -22.04 2.30
CA PRO A 732 -29.89 -22.96 3.25
C PRO A 732 -30.92 -23.72 4.11
N ILE A 733 -30.59 -24.96 4.49
CA ILE A 733 -31.51 -25.92 5.16
C ILE A 733 -32.26 -25.31 6.35
N ARG A 734 -31.55 -24.57 7.22
CA ARG A 734 -32.16 -23.90 8.38
C ARG A 734 -33.30 -22.93 7.99
N LEU A 735 -33.14 -22.20 6.88
CA LEU A 735 -34.20 -21.31 6.39
C LEU A 735 -35.30 -22.09 5.67
N GLN A 736 -34.96 -23.17 4.96
CA GLN A 736 -35.99 -24.07 4.40
C GLN A 736 -36.90 -24.61 5.49
N GLU A 737 -36.35 -25.11 6.61
CA GLU A 737 -37.11 -25.59 7.76
C GLU A 737 -38.04 -24.50 8.32
N THR A 738 -37.54 -23.27 8.43
CA THR A 738 -38.30 -22.11 8.93
C THR A 738 -39.51 -21.80 8.04
N TYR A 739 -39.37 -21.92 6.71
CA TYR A 739 -40.40 -21.54 5.74
C TYR A 739 -41.17 -22.74 5.15
N GLN A 740 -40.84 -23.98 5.53
CA GLN A 740 -41.41 -25.21 4.96
C GLN A 740 -42.94 -25.26 5.04
N ILE A 741 -43.51 -24.88 6.20
CA ILE A 741 -44.97 -24.89 6.40
C ILE A 741 -45.65 -23.87 5.48
N LYS A 742 -45.06 -22.67 5.33
CA LYS A 742 -45.57 -21.67 4.39
C LYS A 742 -45.51 -22.19 2.96
N GLN A 743 -44.38 -22.79 2.56
CA GLN A 743 -44.20 -23.34 1.23
C GLN A 743 -45.26 -24.40 0.90
N GLN A 744 -45.54 -25.32 1.84
CA GLN A 744 -46.61 -26.32 1.70
C GLN A 744 -48.00 -25.68 1.59
N ASN A 745 -48.27 -24.63 2.37
CA ASN A 745 -49.53 -23.90 2.28
C ASN A 745 -49.69 -23.20 0.94
N TYR A 746 -48.63 -22.56 0.42
CA TYR A 746 -48.63 -21.93 -0.89
C TYR A 746 -48.80 -22.95 -2.01
N GLN A 747 -48.14 -24.11 -1.92
CA GLN A 747 -48.36 -25.21 -2.85
C GLN A 747 -49.83 -25.60 -2.93
N LYS A 748 -50.43 -25.88 -1.77
CA LYS A 748 -51.83 -26.28 -1.68
C LYS A 748 -52.77 -25.20 -2.22
N GLN A 749 -52.51 -23.94 -1.90
CA GLN A 749 -53.28 -22.81 -2.42
C GLN A 749 -53.24 -22.77 -3.96
N VAL A 750 -52.06 -22.88 -4.57
CA VAL A 750 -51.90 -22.84 -6.03
C VAL A 750 -52.57 -24.05 -6.69
N GLU A 751 -52.42 -25.25 -6.12
CA GLU A 751 -53.11 -26.45 -6.61
C GLU A 751 -54.63 -26.30 -6.59
N ASP A 752 -55.17 -25.72 -5.51
CA ASP A 752 -56.59 -25.48 -5.33
C ASP A 752 -57.11 -24.42 -6.33
N GLU A 753 -56.35 -23.33 -6.55
CA GLU A 753 -56.66 -22.30 -7.55
C GLU A 753 -56.60 -22.82 -9.00
N ILE A 754 -55.62 -23.69 -9.33
CA ILE A 754 -55.55 -24.36 -10.65
C ILE A 754 -56.80 -25.22 -10.87
N LYS A 755 -57.20 -26.01 -9.86
CA LYS A 755 -58.41 -26.84 -9.94
C LYS A 755 -59.66 -25.99 -10.14
N GLU A 756 -59.79 -24.87 -9.42
CA GLU A 756 -60.90 -23.92 -9.59
C GLU A 756 -60.89 -23.30 -10.98
N SER A 757 -59.73 -22.85 -11.48
CA SER A 757 -59.59 -22.27 -12.82
C SER A 757 -59.95 -23.26 -13.93
N ASN A 758 -59.46 -24.51 -13.85
CA ASN A 758 -59.80 -25.58 -14.79
C ASN A 758 -61.31 -25.89 -14.79
N TYR A 759 -61.92 -25.94 -13.61
CA TYR A 759 -63.37 -26.10 -13.48
C TYR A 759 -64.12 -24.93 -14.12
N MET A 760 -63.73 -23.68 -13.83
CA MET A 760 -64.38 -22.49 -14.38
C MET A 760 -64.24 -22.38 -15.90
N GLN A 761 -63.07 -22.71 -16.44
CA GLN A 761 -62.86 -22.76 -17.89
C GLN A 761 -63.72 -23.86 -18.52
N CYS A 762 -63.74 -25.06 -17.94
CA CYS A 762 -64.59 -26.15 -18.43
C CYS A 762 -66.08 -25.81 -18.31
N PHE A 763 -66.49 -25.10 -17.26
CA PHE A 763 -67.86 -24.62 -17.07
C PHE A 763 -68.24 -23.57 -18.11
N ALA A 764 -67.35 -22.62 -18.41
CA ALA A 764 -67.56 -21.65 -19.48
C ALA A 764 -67.67 -22.33 -20.85
N GLU A 765 -66.80 -23.30 -21.15
CA GLU A 765 -66.90 -24.10 -22.38
C GLU A 765 -68.18 -24.93 -22.43
N PHE A 766 -68.60 -25.51 -21.30
CA PHE A 766 -69.88 -26.23 -21.20
C PHE A 766 -71.07 -25.32 -21.57
N ASN A 767 -71.07 -24.07 -21.11
CA ASN A 767 -72.15 -23.12 -21.40
C ASN A 767 -72.17 -22.63 -22.86
N LYS A 768 -71.08 -22.81 -23.62
CA LYS A 768 -71.03 -22.47 -25.06
C LYS A 768 -71.63 -23.57 -25.94
N GLN A 769 -71.87 -24.77 -25.41
CA GLN A 769 -72.36 -25.89 -26.22
C GLN A 769 -73.79 -25.63 -26.67
N THR A 770 -74.07 -25.86 -27.95
CA THR A 770 -75.38 -25.55 -28.54
C THR A 770 -76.25 -26.78 -28.74
N THR A 771 -75.65 -27.98 -28.75
CA THR A 771 -76.34 -29.26 -28.96
C THR A 771 -76.20 -30.21 -27.77
N VAL A 772 -77.15 -31.14 -27.63
CA VAL A 772 -77.17 -32.12 -26.52
C VAL A 772 -75.94 -33.02 -26.53
N ALA A 773 -75.51 -33.51 -27.69
CA ALA A 773 -74.36 -34.41 -27.80
C ALA A 773 -73.06 -33.74 -27.33
N GLU A 774 -72.81 -32.50 -27.76
CA GLU A 774 -71.63 -31.72 -27.37
C GLU A 774 -71.66 -31.37 -25.87
N SER A 775 -72.81 -30.95 -25.35
CA SER A 775 -73.01 -30.71 -23.92
C SER A 775 -72.78 -31.98 -23.09
N TYR A 776 -73.20 -33.15 -23.57
CA TYR A 776 -73.00 -34.41 -22.88
C TYR A 776 -71.52 -34.81 -22.79
N ALA A 777 -70.76 -34.64 -23.88
CA ALA A 777 -69.32 -34.85 -23.89
C ALA A 777 -68.61 -33.87 -22.95
N MET A 778 -68.95 -32.58 -23.01
CA MET A 778 -68.34 -31.56 -22.17
C MET A 778 -68.68 -31.73 -20.68
N PHE A 779 -69.88 -32.20 -20.34
CA PHE A 779 -70.27 -32.48 -18.95
C PHE A 779 -69.40 -33.55 -18.30
N LEU A 780 -68.92 -34.55 -19.05
CA LEU A 780 -68.03 -35.57 -18.48
C LEU A 780 -66.72 -34.94 -17.99
N HIS A 781 -66.18 -33.98 -18.74
CA HIS A 781 -65.03 -33.18 -18.32
C HIS A 781 -65.37 -32.29 -17.13
N LEU A 782 -66.54 -31.62 -17.15
CA LEU A 782 -66.99 -30.77 -16.05
C LEU A 782 -67.15 -31.58 -14.73
N LYS A 783 -67.73 -32.78 -14.81
CA LYS A 783 -67.88 -33.70 -13.67
C LYS A 783 -66.53 -34.13 -13.11
N LYS A 784 -65.57 -34.42 -13.98
CA LYS A 784 -64.20 -34.76 -13.58
C LYS A 784 -63.58 -33.59 -12.80
N PHE A 785 -63.57 -32.38 -13.38
CA PHE A 785 -62.99 -31.21 -12.72
C PHE A 785 -63.72 -30.83 -11.42
N PHE A 786 -65.05 -30.97 -11.36
CA PHE A 786 -65.82 -30.75 -10.13
C PHE A 786 -65.48 -31.77 -9.02
N ALA A 787 -65.17 -33.02 -9.39
CA ALA A 787 -64.77 -34.04 -8.43
C ALA A 787 -63.38 -33.74 -7.83
N GLU A 788 -62.49 -33.15 -8.63
CA GLU A 788 -61.14 -32.74 -8.22
C GLU A 788 -61.11 -31.47 -7.35
N LEU A 789 -62.21 -30.69 -7.31
CA LEU A 789 -62.28 -29.48 -6.49
C LEU A 789 -62.13 -29.78 -4.98
N PRO A 790 -61.39 -28.93 -4.24
CA PRO A 790 -61.34 -28.97 -2.78
C PRO A 790 -62.72 -28.77 -2.15
N SER A 791 -62.96 -29.35 -0.97
CA SER A 791 -64.27 -29.33 -0.31
C SER A 791 -64.88 -27.93 -0.17
N ALA A 792 -64.10 -26.94 0.27
CA ALA A 792 -64.56 -25.57 0.45
C ALA A 792 -65.00 -24.91 -0.87
N ILE A 793 -64.21 -25.08 -1.94
CA ILE A 793 -64.52 -24.54 -3.27
C ILE A 793 -65.68 -25.31 -3.90
N LYS A 794 -65.75 -26.62 -3.68
CA LYS A 794 -66.81 -27.47 -4.16
C LYS A 794 -68.18 -27.01 -3.65
N THR A 795 -68.28 -26.63 -2.38
CA THR A 795 -69.51 -26.08 -1.79
C THR A 795 -69.99 -24.82 -2.52
N LYS A 796 -69.09 -23.91 -2.91
CA LYS A 796 -69.42 -22.68 -3.67
C LYS A 796 -70.11 -22.99 -5.01
N TYR A 797 -69.70 -24.05 -5.70
CA TYR A 797 -70.21 -24.41 -7.03
C TYR A 797 -71.22 -25.56 -7.03
N GLN A 798 -71.50 -26.14 -5.86
CA GLN A 798 -72.29 -27.37 -5.72
C GLN A 798 -73.70 -27.24 -6.25
N ALA A 799 -74.41 -26.16 -5.90
CA ALA A 799 -75.77 -25.92 -6.35
C ALA A 799 -75.85 -25.81 -7.89
N GLY A 800 -74.94 -25.06 -8.51
CA GLY A 800 -74.88 -24.90 -9.96
C GLY A 800 -74.54 -26.19 -10.68
N PHE A 801 -73.57 -26.96 -10.17
CA PHE A 801 -73.22 -28.27 -10.73
C PHE A 801 -74.38 -29.26 -10.64
N TYR A 802 -75.11 -29.31 -9.52
CA TYR A 802 -76.27 -30.19 -9.37
C TYR A 802 -77.44 -29.80 -10.27
N ALA A 803 -77.69 -28.51 -10.48
CA ALA A 803 -78.69 -28.07 -11.45
C ALA A 803 -78.37 -28.61 -12.86
N ILE A 804 -77.11 -28.51 -13.30
CA ILE A 804 -76.69 -29.08 -14.59
C ILE A 804 -76.83 -30.61 -14.59
N GLN A 805 -76.48 -31.29 -13.50
CA GLN A 805 -76.61 -32.74 -13.39
C GLN A 805 -78.07 -33.21 -13.52
N ILE A 806 -79.02 -32.47 -12.94
CA ILE A 806 -80.46 -32.75 -13.07
C ILE A 806 -80.91 -32.53 -14.53
N THR A 807 -80.58 -31.38 -15.13
CA THR A 807 -80.91 -31.11 -16.55
C THR A 807 -80.34 -32.18 -17.48
N ARG A 808 -79.13 -32.69 -17.19
CA ARG A 808 -78.56 -33.82 -17.92
C ARG A 808 -79.36 -35.10 -17.76
N ALA A 809 -79.86 -35.41 -16.56
CA ALA A 809 -80.68 -36.59 -16.35
C ALA A 809 -81.92 -36.56 -17.25
N TYR A 810 -82.56 -35.39 -17.37
CA TYR A 810 -83.66 -35.17 -18.31
C TYR A 810 -83.24 -35.32 -19.78
N HIS A 811 -82.12 -34.73 -20.21
CA HIS A 811 -81.62 -34.92 -21.57
C HIS A 811 -81.32 -36.39 -21.89
N LYS A 812 -80.77 -37.12 -20.92
CA LYS A 812 -80.47 -38.55 -21.06
C LYS A 812 -81.76 -39.36 -21.24
N GLU A 813 -82.75 -39.13 -20.39
CA GLU A 813 -84.06 -39.78 -20.47
C GLU A 813 -84.75 -39.52 -21.82
N LEU A 814 -84.72 -38.27 -22.30
CA LEU A 814 -85.26 -37.91 -23.61
C LEU A 814 -84.54 -38.59 -24.78
N LEU A 815 -83.22 -38.78 -24.70
CA LEU A 815 -82.45 -39.50 -25.72
C LEU A 815 -82.72 -41.02 -25.68
N GLU A 816 -82.75 -41.62 -24.49
CA GLU A 816 -83.02 -43.05 -24.29
C GLU A 816 -84.43 -43.42 -24.79
N ASN A 817 -85.41 -42.56 -24.51
CA ASN A 817 -86.78 -42.71 -25.00
C ASN A 817 -86.95 -42.29 -26.47
N LYS A 818 -85.86 -41.90 -27.16
CA LYS A 818 -85.85 -41.47 -28.57
C LYS A 818 -86.82 -40.31 -28.86
N VAL A 819 -87.05 -39.45 -27.88
CA VAL A 819 -87.90 -38.26 -27.97
C VAL A 819 -87.17 -37.12 -28.68
N ILE A 820 -85.86 -36.99 -28.42
CA ILE A 820 -84.95 -36.04 -29.07
C ILE A 820 -83.79 -36.75 -29.76
N THR A 821 -83.04 -36.01 -30.59
CA THR A 821 -81.78 -36.48 -31.18
C THR A 821 -80.57 -35.76 -30.59
N GLY A 822 -79.37 -36.32 -30.74
CA GLY A 822 -78.14 -35.72 -30.19
C GLY A 822 -77.79 -34.35 -30.78
N HIS A 823 -78.25 -34.02 -31.98
CA HIS A 823 -77.99 -32.74 -32.67
C HIS A 823 -78.99 -31.64 -32.30
N GLU A 824 -79.89 -31.91 -31.36
CA GLU A 824 -80.99 -31.00 -31.08
C GLU A 824 -80.52 -29.78 -30.24
N PRO A 825 -80.96 -28.55 -30.57
CA PRO A 825 -80.51 -27.36 -29.87
C PRO A 825 -80.98 -27.29 -28.42
N ILE A 826 -80.06 -27.12 -27.47
CA ILE A 826 -80.33 -27.10 -26.02
C ILE A 826 -81.35 -26.02 -25.63
N GLY A 827 -81.24 -24.83 -26.24
CA GLY A 827 -82.14 -23.71 -25.92
C GLY A 827 -83.62 -24.05 -26.13
N LYS A 828 -83.94 -24.83 -27.16
CA LYS A 828 -85.32 -25.26 -27.42
C LYS A 828 -85.78 -26.36 -26.46
N ILE A 829 -84.87 -27.23 -26.03
CA ILE A 829 -85.15 -28.31 -25.08
C ILE A 829 -85.43 -27.73 -23.69
N ASN A 830 -84.63 -26.76 -23.25
CA ASN A 830 -84.81 -26.12 -21.95
C ASN A 830 -86.16 -25.43 -21.79
N ILE A 831 -86.69 -24.83 -22.86
CA ILE A 831 -88.05 -24.23 -22.85
C ILE A 831 -89.11 -25.31 -22.58
N VAL A 832 -89.01 -26.47 -23.26
CA VAL A 832 -89.94 -27.58 -23.04
C VAL A 832 -89.79 -28.17 -21.64
N LEU A 833 -88.57 -28.29 -21.12
CA LEU A 833 -88.31 -28.78 -19.76
C LEU A 833 -88.81 -27.81 -18.68
N GLN A 834 -88.73 -26.49 -18.90
CA GLN A 834 -89.33 -25.50 -18.01
C GLN A 834 -90.85 -25.65 -17.95
N LEU A 835 -91.50 -25.84 -19.10
CA LEU A 835 -92.94 -26.10 -19.17
C LEU A 835 -93.31 -27.43 -18.48
N ALA A 836 -92.48 -28.47 -18.63
CA ALA A 836 -92.65 -29.74 -17.93
C ALA A 836 -92.65 -29.54 -16.41
N HIS A 837 -91.70 -28.74 -15.90
CA HIS A 837 -91.62 -28.45 -14.47
C HIS A 837 -92.86 -27.70 -13.93
N LEU A 838 -93.41 -26.76 -14.70
CA LEU A 838 -94.62 -26.01 -14.33
C LEU A 838 -95.87 -26.89 -14.34
N TYR A 839 -95.88 -27.99 -15.11
CA TYR A 839 -97.02 -28.88 -15.26
C TYR A 839 -96.63 -30.35 -15.06
N PRO A 840 -96.40 -30.80 -13.80
CA PRO A 840 -95.90 -32.14 -13.51
C PRO A 840 -96.77 -33.27 -14.05
N ALA A 841 -98.09 -33.03 -14.21
CA ALA A 841 -99.03 -33.99 -14.78
C ALA A 841 -98.69 -34.38 -16.23
N CYS A 842 -97.96 -33.52 -16.97
CA CYS A 842 -97.54 -33.78 -18.34
C CYS A 842 -96.16 -34.44 -18.44
N ASN A 843 -95.39 -34.52 -17.35
CA ASN A 843 -93.98 -34.95 -17.38
C ASN A 843 -93.80 -36.30 -18.04
N GLU A 844 -94.47 -37.35 -17.54
CA GLU A 844 -94.32 -38.70 -18.09
C GLU A 844 -94.58 -38.74 -19.61
N THR A 845 -95.54 -37.95 -20.07
CA THR A 845 -95.87 -37.86 -21.50
C THR A 845 -94.81 -37.09 -22.29
N ILE A 846 -94.32 -35.96 -21.77
CA ILE A 846 -93.24 -35.16 -22.37
C ILE A 846 -91.98 -36.02 -22.56
N PHE A 847 -91.65 -36.85 -21.56
CA PHE A 847 -90.44 -37.69 -21.58
C PHE A 847 -90.56 -38.98 -22.40
N SER A 848 -91.76 -39.44 -22.75
CA SER A 848 -91.97 -40.73 -23.45
C SER A 848 -92.63 -40.63 -24.83
N ASP A 849 -93.16 -39.46 -25.20
CA ASP A 849 -93.91 -39.27 -26.46
C ASP A 849 -93.25 -38.21 -27.35
N SER A 850 -92.60 -38.67 -28.43
CA SER A 850 -91.97 -37.79 -29.42
C SER A 850 -92.95 -36.89 -30.17
N ILE A 851 -94.21 -37.31 -30.35
CA ILE A 851 -95.24 -36.50 -31.02
C ILE A 851 -95.67 -35.36 -30.09
N PHE A 852 -95.88 -35.68 -28.82
CA PHE A 852 -96.23 -34.70 -27.78
C PHE A 852 -95.11 -33.68 -27.58
N TRP A 853 -93.86 -34.16 -27.49
CA TRP A 853 -92.68 -33.31 -27.39
C TRP A 853 -92.54 -32.36 -28.58
N GLN A 854 -92.65 -32.86 -29.82
CA GLN A 854 -92.51 -32.00 -31.00
C GLN A 854 -93.65 -30.97 -31.10
N ALA A 855 -94.87 -31.32 -30.70
CA ALA A 855 -95.99 -30.38 -30.66
C ALA A 855 -95.76 -29.25 -29.66
N ILE A 856 -95.24 -29.55 -28.46
CA ILE A 856 -94.88 -28.55 -27.45
C ILE A 856 -93.71 -27.68 -27.92
N LYS A 857 -92.67 -28.31 -28.46
CA LYS A 857 -91.47 -27.62 -28.95
C LYS A 857 -91.78 -26.62 -30.08
N LEU A 858 -92.79 -26.91 -30.90
CA LEU A 858 -93.25 -26.05 -31.99
C LEU A 858 -94.36 -25.08 -31.58
N SER A 859 -94.83 -25.15 -30.33
CA SER A 859 -95.89 -24.28 -29.83
C SER A 859 -95.44 -22.83 -29.77
N GLU A 860 -96.36 -21.93 -30.08
CA GLU A 860 -96.21 -20.47 -29.91
C GLU A 860 -96.62 -20.01 -28.50
N LYS A 861 -97.07 -20.92 -27.62
CA LYS A 861 -97.52 -20.59 -26.27
C LYS A 861 -96.36 -20.56 -25.28
N GLU A 862 -96.21 -19.45 -24.58
CA GLU A 862 -95.16 -19.24 -23.58
C GLU A 862 -95.44 -19.98 -22.25
N ALA A 863 -96.69 -20.34 -21.98
CA ALA A 863 -97.11 -21.16 -20.84
C ALA A 863 -98.39 -21.94 -21.17
N PHE A 864 -98.61 -23.07 -20.50
CA PHE A 864 -99.89 -23.77 -20.56
C PHE A 864 -100.82 -23.25 -19.46
N THR A 865 -102.12 -23.20 -19.70
CA THR A 865 -103.10 -23.08 -18.61
C THR A 865 -103.44 -24.49 -18.09
N ALA A 866 -104.11 -24.58 -16.94
CA ALA A 866 -104.58 -25.86 -16.43
C ALA A 866 -105.53 -26.55 -17.43
N GLU A 867 -106.30 -25.76 -18.16
CA GLU A 867 -107.24 -26.18 -19.20
C GLU A 867 -106.52 -26.77 -20.42
N ILE A 868 -105.44 -26.15 -20.89
CA ILE A 868 -104.62 -26.71 -21.97
C ILE A 868 -103.94 -27.99 -21.52
N ALA A 869 -103.28 -27.99 -20.35
CA ALA A 869 -102.60 -29.18 -19.86
C ALA A 869 -103.56 -30.38 -19.72
N HIS A 870 -104.78 -30.13 -19.24
CA HIS A 870 -105.85 -31.13 -19.22
C HIS A 870 -106.14 -31.66 -20.63
N ASP A 871 -106.43 -30.79 -21.58
CA ASP A 871 -106.77 -31.16 -22.95
C ASP A 871 -105.69 -31.99 -23.64
N LEU A 872 -104.42 -31.61 -23.47
CA LEU A 872 -103.29 -32.35 -24.04
C LEU A 872 -103.19 -33.77 -23.47
N LEU A 873 -103.43 -33.95 -22.17
CA LEU A 873 -103.47 -35.27 -21.53
C LEU A 873 -104.69 -36.09 -21.95
N VAL A 874 -105.84 -35.45 -22.17
CA VAL A 874 -107.02 -36.14 -22.71
C VAL A 874 -106.76 -36.63 -24.14
N LEU A 875 -106.12 -35.82 -24.98
CA LEU A 875 -105.68 -36.21 -26.33
C LEU A 875 -104.67 -37.37 -26.28
N LYS A 876 -103.73 -37.36 -25.34
CA LYS A 876 -102.78 -38.46 -25.12
C LYS A 876 -103.50 -39.75 -24.70
N THR A 877 -104.41 -39.65 -23.74
CA THR A 877 -105.21 -40.79 -23.25
C THR A 877 -106.03 -41.39 -24.38
N PHE A 878 -106.62 -40.54 -25.22
CA PHE A 878 -107.30 -40.97 -26.44
C PHE A 878 -106.35 -41.73 -27.36
N TYR A 879 -105.18 -41.17 -27.67
CA TYR A 879 -104.18 -41.80 -28.53
C TYR A 879 -103.76 -43.17 -27.99
N GLN A 880 -103.42 -43.28 -26.71
CA GLN A 880 -103.03 -44.55 -26.07
C GLN A 880 -104.16 -45.59 -26.07
N THR A 881 -105.41 -45.16 -25.84
CA THR A 881 -106.54 -46.08 -25.77
C THR A 881 -106.90 -46.63 -27.15
N LYS A 882 -106.69 -45.85 -28.21
CA LYS A 882 -107.13 -46.19 -29.57
C LYS A 882 -106.02 -46.71 -30.46
N TYR A 883 -104.78 -46.30 -30.23
CA TYR A 883 -103.62 -46.85 -30.93
C TYR A 883 -103.23 -48.19 -30.29
N LYS A 884 -103.68 -49.29 -30.88
CA LYS A 884 -103.30 -50.66 -30.46
C LYS A 884 -102.72 -51.40 -31.65
N PRO A 885 -101.56 -52.06 -31.56
CA PRO A 885 -100.97 -52.80 -32.70
C PRO A 885 -101.93 -53.83 -33.30
N GLU A 886 -102.80 -54.42 -32.47
CA GLU A 886 -103.85 -55.35 -32.88
C GLU A 886 -104.84 -54.73 -33.88
N ASN A 887 -105.07 -53.42 -33.77
CA ASN A 887 -105.96 -52.70 -34.67
C ASN A 887 -105.43 -52.65 -36.11
N ASP A 888 -104.12 -52.79 -36.35
CA ASP A 888 -103.59 -52.89 -37.72
C ASP A 888 -104.07 -54.16 -38.42
N LYS A 889 -104.24 -55.26 -37.67
CA LYS A 889 -104.74 -56.53 -38.20
C LYS A 889 -106.26 -56.49 -38.39
N ILE A 890 -106.97 -55.83 -37.47
CA ILE A 890 -108.43 -55.80 -37.45
C ILE A 890 -108.99 -54.76 -38.43
N PHE A 891 -108.34 -53.61 -38.53
CA PHE A 891 -108.86 -52.43 -39.23
C PHE A 891 -107.94 -51.88 -40.33
N GLY A 892 -106.74 -52.46 -40.52
CA GLY A 892 -105.73 -51.99 -41.48
C GLY A 892 -104.75 -50.99 -40.84
N LYS A 893 -103.54 -50.91 -41.40
CA LYS A 893 -102.47 -50.01 -40.92
C LYS A 893 -102.85 -48.53 -41.02
N GLU A 894 -103.75 -48.21 -41.94
CA GLU A 894 -104.28 -46.88 -42.17
C GLU A 894 -105.05 -46.37 -40.94
N TYR A 895 -105.68 -47.24 -40.15
CA TYR A 895 -106.42 -46.84 -38.95
C TYR A 895 -105.50 -46.23 -37.89
N ASN A 896 -104.49 -46.98 -37.46
CA ASN A 896 -103.54 -46.52 -36.46
C ASN A 896 -102.73 -45.33 -36.99
N GLN A 897 -102.48 -45.25 -38.30
CA GLN A 897 -101.89 -44.08 -38.93
C GLN A 897 -102.80 -42.84 -38.82
N SER A 898 -104.10 -42.96 -39.10
CA SER A 898 -105.06 -41.86 -38.92
C SER A 898 -105.22 -41.45 -37.46
N VAL A 899 -105.20 -42.39 -36.50
CA VAL A 899 -105.21 -42.10 -35.05
C VAL A 899 -103.96 -41.33 -34.63
N LYS A 900 -102.79 -41.71 -35.15
CA LYS A 900 -101.50 -41.04 -34.91
C LYS A 900 -101.45 -39.63 -35.50
N GLU A 901 -101.84 -39.46 -36.76
CA GLU A 901 -101.90 -38.14 -37.40
C GLU A 901 -102.94 -37.24 -36.76
N PHE A 902 -104.09 -37.79 -36.34
CA PHE A 902 -105.10 -36.99 -35.64
C PHE A 902 -104.58 -36.49 -34.29
N TYR A 903 -103.94 -37.35 -33.51
CA TYR A 903 -103.33 -36.96 -32.25
C TYR A 903 -102.28 -35.86 -32.43
N LYS A 904 -101.35 -36.03 -33.39
CA LYS A 904 -100.35 -35.01 -33.73
C LYS A 904 -100.98 -33.66 -34.10
N GLU A 905 -101.96 -33.67 -34.98
CA GLU A 905 -102.55 -32.45 -35.51
C GLU A 905 -103.48 -31.77 -34.50
N ALA A 906 -104.19 -32.56 -33.67
CA ALA A 906 -105.00 -32.03 -32.59
C ALA A 906 -104.14 -31.34 -31.51
N LEU A 907 -102.98 -31.92 -31.15
CA LEU A 907 -102.02 -31.27 -30.27
C LEU A 907 -101.52 -29.94 -30.85
N ASN A 908 -101.08 -29.94 -32.13
CA ASN A 908 -100.61 -28.72 -32.80
C ASN A 908 -101.68 -27.63 -32.85
N ILE A 909 -102.93 -27.99 -33.16
CA ILE A 909 -104.04 -27.04 -33.20
C ILE A 909 -104.34 -26.51 -31.80
N ARG A 910 -104.37 -27.37 -30.78
CA ARG A 910 -104.63 -26.95 -29.40
C ARG A 910 -103.55 -25.99 -28.88
N LEU A 911 -102.31 -26.25 -29.26
CA LEU A 911 -101.12 -25.47 -28.91
C LEU A 911 -100.87 -24.26 -29.83
N SER A 912 -101.76 -23.99 -30.78
CA SER A 912 -101.68 -22.83 -31.68
C SER A 912 -102.26 -21.56 -31.05
N SER A 913 -102.03 -20.44 -31.72
CA SER A 913 -102.60 -19.12 -31.41
C SER A 913 -104.07 -18.94 -31.86
N LEU A 914 -104.71 -19.97 -32.43
CA LEU A 914 -106.11 -19.91 -32.84
C LEU A 914 -107.06 -19.71 -31.65
N SER A 915 -108.17 -18.99 -31.86
CA SER A 915 -109.21 -18.85 -30.84
C SER A 915 -109.93 -20.17 -30.55
N ILE A 916 -110.49 -20.33 -29.34
CA ILE A 916 -111.20 -21.55 -28.91
C ILE A 916 -112.20 -22.09 -29.95
N PRO A 917 -113.11 -21.28 -30.54
CA PRO A 917 -114.03 -21.77 -31.58
C PRO A 917 -113.31 -22.25 -32.85
N GLN A 918 -112.22 -21.57 -33.24
CA GLN A 918 -111.42 -21.95 -34.40
C GLN A 918 -110.62 -23.22 -34.14
N GLN A 919 -110.11 -23.43 -32.91
CA GLN A 919 -109.44 -24.66 -32.52
C GLN A 919 -110.40 -25.85 -32.57
N VAL A 920 -111.61 -25.72 -32.00
CA VAL A 920 -112.65 -26.76 -32.07
C VAL A 920 -112.98 -27.11 -33.52
N GLN A 921 -113.22 -26.08 -34.35
CA GLN A 921 -113.56 -26.27 -35.75
C GLN A 921 -112.41 -26.97 -36.50
N ALA A 922 -111.17 -26.50 -36.33
CA ALA A 922 -110.00 -27.07 -37.00
C ALA A 922 -109.71 -28.52 -36.56
N ILE A 923 -109.86 -28.86 -35.27
CA ILE A 923 -109.71 -30.24 -34.79
C ILE A 923 -110.82 -31.13 -35.36
N THR A 924 -112.06 -30.63 -35.41
CA THR A 924 -113.21 -31.36 -35.97
C THR A 924 -113.03 -31.62 -37.47
N ASP A 925 -112.59 -30.60 -38.22
CA ASP A 925 -112.30 -30.72 -39.65
C ASP A 925 -111.16 -31.69 -39.91
N LYS A 926 -110.12 -31.66 -39.06
CA LYS A 926 -109.01 -32.61 -39.18
C LYS A 926 -109.46 -34.04 -38.91
N ALA A 927 -110.28 -34.28 -37.90
CA ALA A 927 -110.87 -35.60 -37.65
C ALA A 927 -111.68 -36.07 -38.87
N HIS A 928 -112.54 -35.23 -39.44
CA HIS A 928 -113.31 -35.56 -40.64
C HIS A 928 -112.41 -35.90 -41.84
N SER A 929 -111.30 -35.19 -42.01
CA SER A 929 -110.36 -35.41 -43.11
C SER A 929 -109.56 -36.70 -42.97
N LEU A 930 -109.15 -37.06 -41.75
CA LEU A 930 -108.28 -38.22 -41.50
C LEU A 930 -109.07 -39.53 -41.38
N PHE A 931 -110.35 -39.48 -41.03
CA PHE A 931 -111.22 -40.65 -40.86
C PHE A 931 -112.25 -40.79 -41.99
N GLN A 932 -111.87 -40.58 -43.25
CA GLN A 932 -112.78 -40.60 -44.42
C GLN A 932 -113.44 -41.99 -44.68
N PRO A 933 -114.62 -42.05 -45.34
CA PRO A 933 -115.44 -43.27 -45.49
C PRO A 933 -114.91 -44.35 -46.46
N ARG A 934 -113.68 -44.23 -46.97
CA ARG A 934 -113.19 -45.03 -48.10
C ARG A 934 -112.48 -46.33 -47.74
N HIS A 935 -112.52 -46.74 -46.48
CA HIS A 935 -112.14 -48.09 -46.03
C HIS A 935 -113.39 -48.81 -45.53
N SER A 936 -113.50 -50.12 -45.75
CA SER A 936 -114.70 -50.98 -45.61
C SER A 936 -115.27 -51.13 -44.19
N THR A 937 -115.03 -50.18 -43.31
CA THR A 937 -115.38 -50.19 -41.90
C THR A 937 -116.22 -48.95 -41.59
N ARG A 938 -117.51 -48.98 -41.94
CA ARG A 938 -118.52 -47.97 -41.49
C ARG A 938 -118.52 -47.74 -39.97
N ARG A 939 -118.05 -48.73 -39.20
CA ARG A 939 -117.85 -48.66 -37.74
C ARG A 939 -116.78 -47.63 -37.33
N LEU A 940 -115.80 -47.38 -38.19
CA LEU A 940 -114.60 -46.60 -37.91
C LEU A 940 -114.85 -45.08 -37.95
N LEU A 941 -115.67 -44.60 -38.89
CA LEU A 941 -116.16 -43.22 -38.92
C LEU A 941 -117.14 -42.95 -37.77
N ALA A 942 -117.99 -43.93 -37.45
CA ALA A 942 -118.95 -43.83 -36.35
C ALA A 942 -118.22 -43.75 -35.00
N ASP A 943 -117.22 -44.61 -34.78
CA ASP A 943 -116.41 -44.58 -33.56
C ASP A 943 -115.55 -43.30 -33.51
N ALA A 944 -114.90 -42.88 -34.60
CA ALA A 944 -114.11 -41.64 -34.62
C ALA A 944 -114.97 -40.39 -34.38
N LEU A 945 -116.17 -40.27 -34.98
CA LEU A 945 -117.07 -39.13 -34.76
C LEU A 945 -117.77 -39.16 -33.41
N MET A 946 -118.10 -40.35 -32.91
CA MET A 946 -118.61 -40.51 -31.55
C MET A 946 -117.52 -40.13 -30.55
N ILE A 947 -116.26 -40.49 -30.78
CA ILE A 947 -115.15 -40.13 -29.90
C ILE A 947 -114.81 -38.64 -29.99
N VAL A 948 -114.84 -38.00 -31.17
CA VAL A 948 -114.76 -36.53 -31.28
C VAL A 948 -115.93 -35.88 -30.53
N GLY A 949 -117.15 -36.43 -30.64
CA GLY A 949 -118.32 -35.96 -29.91
C GLY A 949 -118.22 -36.12 -28.38
N ILE A 950 -117.61 -37.21 -27.90
CA ILE A 950 -117.35 -37.48 -26.48
C ILE A 950 -116.22 -36.58 -25.95
N LEU A 951 -115.18 -36.39 -26.76
CA LEU A 951 -114.06 -35.54 -26.41
C LEU A 951 -114.55 -34.11 -26.19
N PHE A 952 -115.33 -33.51 -27.11
CA PHE A 952 -115.75 -32.11 -27.03
C PHE A 952 -116.92 -31.78 -26.07
N ALA A 953 -117.09 -32.47 -24.93
CA ALA A 953 -117.97 -32.07 -23.83
C ALA A 953 -119.34 -31.45 -24.23
N GLY A 954 -120.01 -32.01 -25.24
CA GLY A 954 -121.30 -31.50 -25.74
C GLY A 954 -121.26 -30.41 -26.83
N LEU A 955 -120.10 -29.87 -27.25
CA LEU A 955 -120.01 -28.98 -28.42
C LEU A 955 -120.33 -29.69 -29.74
N GLY A 956 -120.06 -30.99 -29.84
CA GLY A 956 -120.49 -31.83 -30.96
C GLY A 956 -122.02 -31.86 -31.11
N LEU A 957 -122.77 -31.70 -30.01
CA LEU A 957 -124.23 -31.60 -30.03
C LEU A 957 -124.71 -30.26 -30.61
N ALA A 958 -123.95 -29.15 -30.49
CA ALA A 958 -124.29 -27.88 -31.11
C ALA A 958 -124.10 -27.91 -32.64
N ILE A 959 -123.05 -28.57 -33.13
CA ILE A 959 -122.84 -28.80 -34.56
C ILE A 959 -123.91 -29.76 -35.13
N MET A 960 -124.31 -30.78 -34.35
CA MET A 960 -125.45 -31.66 -34.68
C MET A 960 -126.80 -30.92 -34.64
N ALA A 961 -127.02 -30.00 -33.70
CA ALA A 961 -128.20 -29.14 -33.62
C ALA A 961 -128.30 -28.17 -34.82
N ARG A 962 -127.17 -27.71 -35.36
CA ARG A 962 -127.13 -26.91 -36.60
C ARG A 962 -127.44 -27.73 -37.86
N ARG A 963 -127.22 -29.05 -37.84
CA ARG A 963 -127.69 -29.97 -38.90
C ARG A 963 -129.16 -30.33 -38.73
N TYR A 964 -129.64 -30.44 -37.48
CA TYR A 964 -131.06 -30.55 -37.12
C TYR A 964 -131.87 -29.35 -37.64
N SER A 965 -131.37 -28.11 -37.46
CA SER A 965 -132.04 -26.91 -37.97
C SER A 965 -132.07 -26.78 -39.50
N LYS A 966 -131.38 -27.67 -40.24
CA LYS A 966 -131.35 -27.74 -41.70
C LYS A 966 -132.04 -28.99 -42.27
N ASN A 967 -132.80 -29.72 -41.45
CA ASN A 967 -133.59 -30.90 -41.86
C ASN A 967 -132.79 -32.00 -42.59
N LYS A 968 -131.51 -32.17 -42.26
CA LYS A 968 -130.72 -33.31 -42.73
C LYS A 968 -130.72 -34.40 -41.66
N PRO A 969 -130.84 -35.69 -42.03
CA PRO A 969 -130.83 -36.78 -41.06
C PRO A 969 -129.52 -36.76 -40.26
N ILE A 970 -129.64 -36.91 -38.93
CA ILE A 970 -128.53 -36.73 -37.98
C ILE A 970 -127.52 -37.89 -38.10
N PHE A 971 -128.00 -39.08 -38.47
CA PHE A 971 -127.17 -40.21 -38.90
C PHE A 971 -127.58 -40.68 -40.30
N PHE A 972 -126.65 -41.24 -41.07
CA PHE A 972 -126.78 -41.53 -42.51
C PHE A 972 -127.70 -42.71 -42.87
N SER A 973 -128.91 -42.73 -42.32
CA SER A 973 -129.97 -43.73 -42.53
C SER A 973 -131.35 -43.02 -42.52
N GLN A 974 -132.23 -43.33 -43.48
CA GLN A 974 -133.57 -42.73 -43.59
C GLN A 974 -134.61 -43.30 -42.60
N ALA A 975 -134.21 -44.21 -41.72
CA ALA A 975 -135.08 -44.72 -40.65
C ALA A 975 -134.55 -44.27 -39.28
N ILE A 976 -135.43 -43.67 -38.47
CA ILE A 976 -135.16 -43.28 -37.09
C ILE A 976 -134.92 -44.54 -36.28
N THR A 977 -133.72 -44.69 -35.71
CA THR A 977 -133.41 -45.85 -34.88
C THR A 977 -133.91 -45.65 -33.45
N LYS A 978 -134.17 -46.74 -32.71
CA LYS A 978 -134.64 -46.69 -31.31
C LYS A 978 -133.71 -45.84 -30.39
N ARG A 979 -132.40 -45.85 -30.68
CA ARG A 979 -131.40 -45.01 -30.02
C ARG A 979 -131.51 -43.54 -30.40
N GLU A 980 -131.94 -43.23 -31.62
CA GLU A 980 -132.21 -41.85 -32.06
C GLU A 980 -133.46 -41.29 -31.35
N ASP A 981 -134.43 -42.14 -30.98
CA ASP A 981 -135.62 -41.73 -30.23
C ASP A 981 -135.34 -41.54 -28.72
N GLU A 982 -134.47 -42.35 -28.12
CA GLU A 982 -133.94 -42.14 -26.75
C GLU A 982 -133.09 -40.87 -26.65
N LEU A 983 -132.21 -40.63 -27.64
CA LEU A 983 -131.37 -39.42 -27.70
C LEU A 983 -132.21 -38.14 -27.90
N ARG A 984 -133.33 -38.23 -28.62
CA ARG A 984 -134.30 -37.13 -28.82
C ARG A 984 -135.05 -36.76 -27.55
N LYS A 985 -135.30 -37.72 -26.65
CA LYS A 985 -136.18 -37.55 -25.48
C LYS A 985 -135.42 -37.27 -24.18
N GLU A 986 -134.23 -37.83 -23.99
CA GLU A 986 -133.58 -37.83 -22.68
C GLU A 986 -132.32 -36.95 -22.58
N TRP A 987 -131.73 -36.50 -23.69
CA TRP A 987 -130.39 -35.87 -23.69
C TRP A 987 -130.34 -34.42 -24.22
N LEU A 988 -131.46 -33.88 -24.70
CA LEU A 988 -131.54 -32.49 -25.22
C LEU A 988 -131.94 -31.50 -24.12
N ILE A 989 -130.96 -31.02 -23.34
CA ILE A 989 -131.11 -29.82 -22.50
C ILE A 989 -130.72 -28.57 -23.31
N LYS A 990 -131.49 -27.49 -23.13
CA LYS A 990 -131.30 -26.17 -23.75
C LYS A 990 -129.95 -25.55 -23.36
N ASN A 991 -129.14 -25.24 -24.38
CA ASN A 991 -128.02 -24.27 -24.47
C ASN A 991 -127.25 -23.88 -23.20
N PRO A 992 -125.98 -24.31 -23.09
CA PRO A 992 -124.97 -23.63 -22.29
C PRO A 992 -123.76 -23.24 -23.15
N LEU A 993 -123.84 -22.10 -23.85
CA LEU A 993 -122.65 -21.40 -24.37
C LEU A 993 -122.91 -19.89 -24.28
N GLU A 994 -123.03 -19.39 -23.06
CA GLU A 994 -122.71 -18.01 -22.73
C GLU A 994 -121.63 -18.04 -21.65
N GLU A 995 -120.36 -17.97 -22.04
CA GLU A 995 -119.30 -17.32 -21.26
C GLU A 995 -118.02 -17.25 -22.11
N LYS A 996 -117.54 -16.01 -22.35
CA LYS A 996 -116.24 -15.76 -22.98
C LYS A 996 -115.15 -15.90 -21.91
N LYS A 997 -114.49 -17.06 -21.86
CA LYS A 997 -113.15 -17.18 -21.26
C LYS A 997 -112.11 -17.19 -22.38
N ASP A 998 -110.97 -16.56 -22.14
CA ASP A 998 -109.86 -16.51 -23.11
C ASP A 998 -109.26 -17.91 -23.35
N GLU A 999 -109.31 -18.80 -22.33
CA GLU A 999 -109.03 -20.23 -22.47
C GLU A 999 -110.06 -21.09 -21.73
N ALA A 1000 -110.45 -22.22 -22.33
CA ALA A 1000 -111.38 -23.21 -21.78
C ALA A 1000 -110.95 -24.63 -22.17
N CYS A 1001 -111.28 -25.64 -21.36
CA CYS A 1001 -111.09 -27.05 -21.72
C CYS A 1001 -111.94 -27.35 -22.95
N LEU A 1002 -111.30 -27.86 -24.00
CA LEU A 1002 -111.97 -28.40 -25.17
C LEU A 1002 -112.41 -29.84 -24.95
N PHE A 1003 -111.77 -30.56 -24.03
CA PHE A 1003 -111.98 -31.97 -23.81
C PHE A 1003 -112.42 -32.32 -22.39
N THR A 1004 -113.19 -33.40 -22.25
CA THR A 1004 -113.56 -33.97 -20.94
C THR A 1004 -113.37 -35.49 -20.93
N LEU A 1005 -112.86 -36.04 -19.83
CA LEU A 1005 -112.73 -37.49 -19.63
C LEU A 1005 -114.12 -38.12 -19.37
N PRO A 1006 -114.47 -39.24 -20.03
CA PRO A 1006 -115.71 -39.95 -19.73
C PRO A 1006 -115.61 -40.69 -18.38
N THR A 1007 -116.49 -40.36 -17.43
CA THR A 1007 -116.71 -41.14 -16.20
C THR A 1007 -117.41 -42.44 -16.57
N ILE A 1008 -116.69 -43.56 -16.60
CA ILE A 1008 -117.26 -44.88 -16.89
C ILE A 1008 -117.87 -45.44 -15.59
N SER A 1009 -119.21 -45.50 -15.54
CA SER A 1009 -119.97 -46.30 -14.57
C SER A 1009 -119.74 -47.78 -14.84
N ILE A 1010 -119.09 -48.48 -13.92
CA ILE A 1010 -118.92 -49.94 -13.94
C ILE A 1010 -120.04 -50.57 -13.11
N GLN A 1011 -120.88 -51.39 -13.75
CA GLN A 1011 -121.57 -52.55 -13.16
C GLN A 1011 -121.10 -53.74 -14.02
N ALA A 1012 -120.65 -54.89 -13.53
CA ALA A 1012 -121.13 -55.70 -12.41
C ALA A 1012 -120.79 -55.25 -11.00
#